data_AF-A0A497LU21-F1
#
_entry.id   AF-A0A497LU21-F1
#
_cell.length_a   1.000
_cell.length_b   1.000
_cell.length_c   1.000
_cell.angle_alpha   90.00
_cell.angle_beta   90.00
_cell.angle_gamma   90.00
#
_symmetry.space_group_name_H-M   'P 1'
#
loop_
_entity.id
_entity.type
_entity.pdbx_description
1 polymer ?
#
loop_
_entity_poly.entity_id
_entity_poly.type
_entity_poly.pdbx_seq_one_letter_code
_entity_poly.pdbx_strand_id
1 'polypeptide(L)'
;LAITETTYDDVAYKGVALLGLRALATEQLNGRMPRVTSIVYGKKVKRYKPGDLFGPDTQQDFTTLTTGSDAIPGHWGWHVEKVNKLDIASTHVPSAYSLTLKHKPEAGSYYWAQLTVPYVYKKIYGDFDLRVRVNWKDGCSVAGRGVMLLIRMTDPAHNFSAFGLKTDSSGTLKLFTRANVADAPTTWHGDAPSNDIYLRAVADSDTGSLTFYASTDGETWTQYGDSLPWYSDYQPWDVGICLEKEDSGDETDFTAVVKQFEFADSTCYSLECSNNPAWVIYDLLTDDHYGAGAYISESDIDLESFLAFAAYCDEQVTDGRGGLEARYRCDVVIDSAKSIWEQALGLLENYNASLVKVGNTIRVVYLHEQSPVQLFSMANIAKGSFSVTYAAKELGANYWELQFLNAENDWAQDYAVYQDPDLETAEPLRGKTANLYGVTRPGEAFRAALFRCKQNRYQRKLIKFSTGVEAIVCEPYDVISVQHDVPRWGVSSGRVVTATGSTITLDKPVTLEEGKSYEIKVRHNDDSIETATVVTNTPGTYSTLRVSGWTSIPIPDEMWVLGQTSISTSEFVVTRIERTGDLECTIEAVEYNPAIYDPTITHVPFVSRSELPDPRKLPDNVSEVLLMERTQLRRDGTVNIAIEVAWPAASGADKYEIWFREYGRAAWIYAGETSSLHFTINDRITEGSTYTSTDPFVEGNKYEVAVVSVSSFGAKRRPDNSPRQIITIKGRESAPSNVDSSSINIARVGTVLSISWDAVDDKDLKGYEVRYAESASWDDGVVMATNIPTPYLETVNFPIGTWYFMVKAINTSGVYSLQAASLQYTVPSGTDETLDWSRDERALSWPGTKNALYESSGDLVVSSGFTSAFYMTPSIDTGSVHTQRLRAAIAGEQIVGGYTWDQATFAWDSDTAKALTWDTAQIGEVATLELYVRYGDTENDMLNSEFEPFRAGEFNTRWFQFLLAIRLDSEAVGGKITQLKVEAYT
;
A
#
# COMPACT_ATOMS: atom_id res chain seq x y z
N LEU A 1 -22.39 -5.02 -9.84
CA LEU A 1 -23.41 -4.27 -10.61
C LEU A 1 -23.23 -2.80 -10.28
N ALA A 2 -22.74 -1.98 -11.22
CA ALA A 2 -22.62 -0.53 -11.00
C ALA A 2 -23.91 0.16 -11.47
N ILE A 3 -24.47 1.02 -10.63
CA ILE A 3 -25.62 1.87 -10.97
C ILE A 3 -25.17 2.84 -12.06
N THR A 4 -25.86 2.82 -13.20
CA THR A 4 -25.45 3.55 -14.42
C THR A 4 -26.32 4.76 -14.73
N GLU A 5 -27.48 4.90 -14.09
CA GLU A 5 -28.38 6.03 -14.27
C GLU A 5 -29.34 6.16 -13.08
N THR A 6 -29.59 7.40 -12.65
CA THR A 6 -30.62 7.74 -11.64
C THR A 6 -31.66 8.61 -12.33
N THR A 7 -32.90 8.13 -12.44
CA THR A 7 -34.01 8.90 -12.99
C THR A 7 -34.94 9.31 -11.85
N TYR A 8 -35.21 10.60 -11.71
CA TYR A 8 -36.16 11.11 -10.73
C TYR A 8 -37.55 11.13 -11.36
N ASP A 9 -38.53 10.56 -10.68
CA ASP A 9 -39.96 10.66 -11.03
C ASP A 9 -40.63 11.62 -10.03
N ASP A 10 -41.64 12.37 -10.47
CA ASP A 10 -42.29 13.45 -9.71
C ASP A 10 -43.24 12.93 -8.60
N VAL A 11 -43.27 11.62 -8.36
CA VAL A 11 -44.12 10.99 -7.35
C VAL A 11 -43.32 10.70 -6.07
N ALA A 12 -43.22 11.70 -5.19
CA ALA A 12 -42.53 11.58 -3.91
C ALA A 12 -43.48 11.09 -2.79
N TYR A 13 -43.28 9.86 -2.30
CA TYR A 13 -43.77 9.44 -0.98
C TYR A 13 -42.68 9.74 0.06
N LYS A 14 -43.03 10.37 1.19
CA LYS A 14 -42.08 10.70 2.26
C LYS A 14 -41.40 9.41 2.76
N GLY A 15 -40.07 9.32 2.63
CA GLY A 15 -39.28 8.18 3.10
C GLY A 15 -39.15 6.98 2.14
N VAL A 16 -39.59 7.09 0.87
CA VAL A 16 -39.46 6.01 -0.12
C VAL A 16 -38.63 6.48 -1.32
N ALA A 17 -37.62 5.70 -1.70
CA ALA A 17 -36.85 5.90 -2.92
C ALA A 17 -37.19 4.80 -3.95
N LEU A 18 -37.53 5.20 -5.17
CA LEU A 18 -37.73 4.28 -6.30
C LEU A 18 -36.36 3.97 -6.93
N LEU A 19 -36.00 2.68 -6.99
CA LEU A 19 -34.74 2.22 -7.57
C LEU A 19 -35.01 1.38 -8.82
N GLY A 20 -34.57 1.86 -9.98
CA GLY A 20 -34.56 1.09 -11.23
C GLY A 20 -33.28 0.27 -11.36
N LEU A 21 -33.39 -1.07 -11.47
CA LEU A 21 -32.24 -1.97 -11.63
C LEU A 21 -32.26 -2.64 -13.01
N ARG A 22 -31.20 -2.47 -13.79
CA ARG A 22 -30.96 -3.22 -15.04
C ARG A 22 -29.89 -4.28 -14.80
N ALA A 23 -30.28 -5.55 -14.80
CA ALA A 23 -29.38 -6.69 -14.64
C ALA A 23 -29.47 -7.63 -15.85
N LEU A 24 -28.38 -8.34 -16.15
CA LEU A 24 -28.35 -9.37 -17.20
C LEU A 24 -29.14 -10.59 -16.72
N ALA A 25 -30.13 -11.05 -17.49
CA ALA A 25 -30.91 -12.23 -17.14
C ALA A 25 -30.04 -13.49 -17.27
N THR A 26 -29.52 -13.99 -16.15
CA THR A 26 -28.86 -15.30 -16.05
C THR A 26 -29.88 -16.37 -15.62
N GLU A 27 -29.53 -17.66 -15.72
CA GLU A 27 -30.40 -18.76 -15.26
C GLU A 27 -30.80 -18.62 -13.78
N GLN A 28 -29.99 -17.95 -12.96
CA GLN A 28 -30.27 -17.68 -11.54
C GLN A 28 -31.40 -16.67 -11.29
N LEU A 29 -31.73 -15.83 -12.29
CA LEU A 29 -32.78 -14.80 -12.21
C LEU A 29 -34.11 -15.25 -12.86
N ASN A 30 -34.18 -16.48 -13.38
CA ASN A 30 -35.39 -17.00 -14.04
C ASN A 30 -36.41 -17.53 -13.01
N GLY A 31 -37.57 -16.88 -12.91
CA GLY A 31 -38.73 -17.37 -12.16
C GLY A 31 -38.81 -17.02 -10.68
N ARG A 32 -37.91 -16.18 -10.14
CA ARG A 32 -37.97 -15.68 -8.75
C ARG A 32 -37.76 -14.17 -8.70
N MET A 33 -38.48 -13.48 -7.82
CA MET A 33 -38.20 -12.07 -7.53
C MET A 33 -36.80 -11.95 -6.91
N PRO A 34 -35.90 -11.12 -7.48
CA PRO A 34 -34.58 -10.90 -6.90
C PRO A 34 -34.72 -10.21 -5.54
N ARG A 35 -33.96 -10.66 -4.53
CA ARG A 35 -33.78 -9.92 -3.28
C ARG A 35 -32.74 -8.84 -3.53
N VAL A 36 -33.14 -7.58 -3.37
CA VAL A 36 -32.27 -6.41 -3.47
C VAL A 36 -32.00 -5.92 -2.06
N THR A 37 -30.73 -5.87 -1.66
CA THR A 37 -30.31 -5.28 -0.39
C THR A 37 -29.53 -4.01 -0.71
N SER A 38 -29.96 -2.86 -0.18
CA SER A 38 -29.27 -1.58 -0.33
C SER A 38 -28.49 -1.27 0.94
N ILE A 39 -27.20 -0.94 0.81
CA ILE A 39 -26.37 -0.43 1.90
C ILE A 39 -26.38 1.09 1.78
N VAL A 40 -26.95 1.78 2.77
CA VAL A 40 -26.94 3.24 2.85
C VAL A 40 -25.76 3.65 3.72
N TYR A 41 -24.74 4.21 3.09
CA TYR A 41 -23.64 4.84 3.81
C TYR A 41 -24.06 6.25 4.24
N GLY A 42 -23.65 6.65 5.45
CA GLY A 42 -23.86 8.02 5.89
C GLY A 42 -25.24 8.31 6.48
N LYS A 43 -25.87 7.34 7.14
CA LYS A 43 -27.13 7.59 7.84
C LYS A 43 -26.94 8.74 8.83
N LYS A 44 -27.75 9.78 8.66
CA LYS A 44 -27.73 10.94 9.55
C LYS A 44 -28.40 10.53 10.84
N VAL A 45 -27.64 10.55 11.93
CA VAL A 45 -28.15 10.33 13.28
C VAL A 45 -28.29 11.67 13.98
N LYS A 46 -29.21 11.74 14.93
CA LYS A 46 -29.42 12.95 15.73
C LYS A 46 -28.26 13.09 16.73
N ARG A 47 -27.26 13.92 16.41
CA ARG A 47 -26.06 14.14 17.24
C ARG A 47 -26.19 15.43 18.03
N TYR A 48 -26.10 15.36 19.36
CA TYR A 48 -25.99 16.56 20.18
C TYR A 48 -24.57 17.13 20.09
N LYS A 49 -24.45 18.40 19.72
CA LYS A 49 -23.17 19.11 19.64
C LYS A 49 -23.18 20.28 20.64
N PRO A 50 -22.62 20.09 21.85
CA PRO A 50 -22.42 21.19 22.78
C PRO A 50 -21.36 22.20 22.30
N GLY A 51 -20.60 21.89 21.24
CA GLY A 51 -19.37 22.58 20.85
C GLY A 51 -19.44 23.54 19.66
N ASP A 52 -20.47 23.50 18.82
CA ASP A 52 -20.59 24.45 17.69
C ASP A 52 -21.37 25.72 18.11
N LEU A 53 -21.11 26.22 19.32
CA LEU A 53 -21.45 27.61 19.65
C LEU A 53 -20.58 28.59 18.81
N PHE A 54 -19.41 28.13 18.33
CA PHE A 54 -18.46 28.91 17.53
C PHE A 54 -17.86 28.04 16.42
N GLY A 55 -18.48 28.05 15.24
CA GLY A 55 -17.93 27.41 14.05
C GLY A 55 -16.63 28.07 13.55
N PRO A 56 -15.95 27.48 12.55
CA PRO A 56 -14.74 28.06 11.95
C PRO A 56 -14.95 29.45 11.31
N ASP A 57 -16.20 29.86 11.09
CA ASP A 57 -16.58 31.19 10.59
C ASP A 57 -16.73 32.26 11.69
N THR A 58 -16.34 31.97 12.93
CA THR A 58 -16.37 32.94 14.02
C THR A 58 -15.29 34.00 13.79
N GLN A 59 -15.67 35.21 13.39
CA GLN A 59 -14.79 36.37 13.47
C GLN A 59 -14.56 36.68 14.96
N GLN A 60 -13.44 36.19 15.49
CA GLN A 60 -12.94 36.54 16.81
C GLN A 60 -12.27 37.92 16.75
N ASP A 61 -13.06 39.00 16.69
CA ASP A 61 -12.53 40.35 16.92
C ASP A 61 -12.29 40.56 18.42
N PHE A 62 -11.20 39.96 18.92
CA PHE A 62 -10.68 40.32 20.24
C PHE A 62 -9.93 41.64 20.12
N THR A 63 -10.43 42.65 20.83
CA THR A 63 -9.82 43.97 21.11
C THR A 63 -9.67 44.94 19.93
N THR A 64 -10.60 45.87 19.81
CA THR A 64 -10.27 47.26 19.44
C THR A 64 -10.60 48.17 20.62
N LEU A 65 -9.60 48.42 21.46
CA LEU A 65 -9.63 49.49 22.44
C LEU A 65 -9.47 50.79 21.65
N THR A 66 -10.58 51.38 21.20
CA THR A 66 -10.53 52.65 20.45
C THR A 66 -10.41 53.78 21.46
N THR A 67 -9.18 54.13 21.85
CA THR A 67 -8.93 55.39 22.56
C THR A 67 -9.03 56.54 21.56
N GLY A 68 -10.18 57.22 21.55
CA GLY A 68 -10.29 58.53 20.94
C GLY A 68 -9.62 59.58 21.84
N SER A 69 -8.33 59.84 21.63
CA SER A 69 -7.67 61.01 22.23
C SER A 69 -7.61 62.13 21.20
N ASP A 70 -8.33 63.24 21.41
CA ASP A 70 -7.75 64.52 21.01
C ASP A 70 -6.49 64.70 21.87
N ALA A 71 -5.36 64.37 21.26
CA ALA A 71 -4.09 64.14 21.93
C ALA A 71 -3.55 65.39 22.64
N ILE A 72 -3.36 65.30 23.96
CA ILE A 72 -2.31 66.05 24.66
C ILE A 72 -1.22 65.02 25.05
N PRO A 73 0.07 65.27 24.74
CA PRO A 73 1.10 64.26 24.93
C PRO A 73 1.42 64.05 26.42
N GLY A 74 1.19 62.82 26.87
CA GLY A 74 1.50 62.33 28.22
C GLY A 74 0.24 62.00 28.99
N HIS A 75 -0.13 60.71 29.04
CA HIS A 75 -0.44 59.93 30.26
C HIS A 75 -1.15 58.60 29.90
N TRP A 76 -0.48 57.50 30.27
CA TRP A 76 -0.88 56.17 30.78
C TRP A 76 -2.27 55.59 30.44
N GLY A 77 -2.25 54.41 29.82
CA GLY A 77 -3.42 53.61 29.46
C GLY A 77 -3.99 52.73 30.59
N TRP A 78 -5.14 52.13 30.30
CA TRP A 78 -5.91 51.23 31.15
C TRP A 78 -5.09 50.02 31.63
N HIS A 79 -5.22 49.65 32.91
CA HIS A 79 -4.71 48.39 33.46
C HIS A 79 -5.86 47.39 33.59
N VAL A 80 -5.96 46.43 32.66
CA VAL A 80 -6.82 45.25 32.82
C VAL A 80 -6.11 44.30 33.78
N GLU A 81 -6.61 44.17 35.02
CA GLU A 81 -5.94 43.38 36.07
C GLU A 81 -6.04 41.86 35.80
N LYS A 82 -7.19 41.39 35.28
CA LYS A 82 -7.38 39.98 34.90
C LYS A 82 -8.63 39.79 34.02
N VAL A 83 -8.48 39.27 32.80
CA VAL A 83 -9.54 38.51 32.12
C VAL A 83 -9.31 37.05 32.49
N ASN A 84 -10.05 36.53 33.46
CA ASN A 84 -10.02 35.10 33.70
C ASN A 84 -10.79 34.42 32.55
N LYS A 85 -10.07 33.93 31.54
CA LYS A 85 -10.43 32.62 30.99
C LYS A 85 -10.32 31.67 32.17
N LEU A 86 -11.41 31.02 32.57
CA LEU A 86 -11.25 29.87 33.46
C LEU A 86 -10.38 28.88 32.67
N ASP A 87 -9.14 28.68 33.12
CA ASP A 87 -8.14 27.90 32.41
C ASP A 87 -8.67 26.48 32.20
N ILE A 88 -8.80 26.10 30.93
CA ILE A 88 -9.28 24.80 30.48
C ILE A 88 -8.10 23.83 30.60
N ALA A 89 -7.89 23.34 31.81
CA ALA A 89 -7.18 22.09 32.03
C ALA A 89 -8.26 21.04 32.37
N SER A 90 -8.38 20.03 31.51
CA SER A 90 -9.38 18.96 31.51
C SER A 90 -10.69 19.23 30.75
N THR A 91 -11.19 18.14 30.20
CA THR A 91 -12.25 17.87 29.22
C THR A 91 -13.67 18.30 29.64
N HIS A 92 -13.83 19.36 30.42
CA HIS A 92 -15.15 19.88 30.82
C HIS A 92 -15.38 21.29 30.25
N VAL A 93 -16.54 21.49 29.64
CA VAL A 93 -17.00 22.79 29.15
C VAL A 93 -17.13 23.75 30.35
N PRO A 94 -16.44 24.91 30.39
CA PRO A 94 -16.73 25.90 31.42
C PRO A 94 -18.04 26.63 31.07
N SER A 95 -19.04 26.47 31.93
CA SER A 95 -20.35 27.13 31.85
C SER A 95 -20.34 28.60 32.29
N ALA A 96 -19.19 29.16 32.68
CA ALA A 96 -19.11 30.51 33.25
C ALA A 96 -18.00 31.40 32.68
N TYR A 97 -18.36 32.66 32.37
CA TYR A 97 -17.44 33.75 32.03
C TYR A 97 -17.45 34.79 33.16
N SER A 98 -16.29 35.08 33.75
CA SER A 98 -16.13 36.13 34.77
C SER A 98 -15.26 37.27 34.26
N LEU A 99 -15.77 38.50 34.26
CA LEU A 99 -15.00 39.70 33.94
C LEU A 99 -14.89 40.59 35.19
N THR A 100 -13.65 40.89 35.60
CA THR A 100 -13.37 41.82 36.71
C THR A 100 -12.57 43.01 36.18
N LEU A 101 -13.14 44.20 36.28
CA LEU A 101 -12.48 45.46 35.88
C LEU A 101 -12.23 46.32 37.13
N LYS A 102 -10.99 46.80 37.29
CA LYS A 102 -10.62 47.78 38.32
C LYS A 102 -9.99 49.01 37.66
N HIS A 103 -10.48 50.18 38.02
CA HIS A 103 -9.80 51.45 37.71
C HIS A 103 -9.68 52.26 39.01
N LYS A 104 -8.54 52.94 39.18
CA LYS A 104 -8.26 53.80 40.33
C LYS A 104 -7.95 55.21 39.83
N PRO A 105 -8.94 56.12 39.79
CA PRO A 105 -8.69 57.49 39.34
C PRO A 105 -7.90 58.28 40.40
N GLU A 106 -7.01 59.17 39.96
CA GLU A 106 -6.47 60.23 40.82
C GLU A 106 -7.56 61.29 41.08
N ALA A 107 -7.66 61.77 42.32
CA ALA A 107 -8.72 62.67 42.77
C ALA A 107 -8.78 63.96 41.93
N GLY A 108 -9.96 64.28 41.38
CA GLY A 108 -10.27 65.57 40.76
C GLY A 108 -10.19 65.66 39.24
N SER A 109 -10.10 64.54 38.52
CA SER A 109 -10.04 64.51 37.04
C SER A 109 -11.25 63.80 36.43
N TYR A 110 -11.81 64.36 35.35
CA TYR A 110 -12.86 63.72 34.54
C TYR A 110 -12.19 62.97 33.38
N TYR A 111 -12.27 61.64 33.40
CA TYR A 111 -11.85 60.78 32.30
C TYR A 111 -13.08 60.05 31.76
N TRP A 112 -13.16 59.90 30.44
CA TRP A 112 -14.10 58.97 29.81
C TRP A 112 -13.27 57.96 29.03
N ALA A 113 -13.53 56.67 29.25
CA ALA A 113 -13.27 55.71 28.19
C ALA A 113 -14.36 54.66 28.14
N GLN A 114 -14.61 54.22 26.93
CA GLN A 114 -15.55 53.17 26.62
C GLN A 114 -14.75 51.88 26.45
N LEU A 115 -14.89 50.95 27.40
CA LEU A 115 -14.31 49.62 27.27
C LEU A 115 -15.36 48.68 26.70
N THR A 116 -15.29 48.44 25.39
CA THR A 116 -16.08 47.42 24.70
C THR A 116 -15.42 46.05 24.91
N VAL A 117 -15.99 45.23 25.77
CA VAL A 117 -15.49 43.87 26.12
C VAL A 117 -16.15 42.83 25.19
N PRO A 118 -15.59 41.60 25.04
CA PRO A 118 -15.71 40.82 23.80
C PRO A 118 -17.16 40.55 23.41
N TYR A 119 -17.47 40.83 22.16
CA TYR A 119 -18.69 40.35 21.56
C TYR A 119 -18.54 38.87 21.26
N VAL A 120 -19.51 38.10 21.71
CA VAL A 120 -19.59 36.66 21.43
C VAL A 120 -20.83 36.48 20.56
N TYR A 121 -20.67 36.35 19.24
CA TYR A 121 -21.79 36.19 18.31
C TYR A 121 -21.89 34.76 17.78
N LYS A 122 -23.10 34.19 17.75
CA LYS A 122 -23.45 32.98 16.97
C LYS A 122 -24.40 33.40 15.85
N LYS A 123 -24.18 32.88 14.64
CA LYS A 123 -25.12 33.02 13.52
C LYS A 123 -26.28 32.04 13.65
N ILE A 124 -27.50 32.54 13.69
CA ILE A 124 -28.71 31.71 13.88
C ILE A 124 -29.70 31.93 12.74
N TYR A 125 -30.31 30.83 12.29
CA TYR A 125 -31.38 30.81 11.31
C TYR A 125 -32.65 30.24 11.96
N GLY A 126 -33.79 30.93 11.84
CA GLY A 126 -35.08 30.48 12.38
C GLY A 126 -35.30 30.77 13.87
N ASP A 127 -36.18 29.99 14.50
CA ASP A 127 -36.57 30.13 15.91
C ASP A 127 -35.42 29.83 16.86
N PHE A 128 -35.36 30.56 17.97
CA PHE A 128 -34.38 30.31 19.02
C PHE A 128 -34.93 30.66 20.39
N ASP A 129 -34.48 29.92 21.41
CA ASP A 129 -34.67 30.24 22.83
C ASP A 129 -33.28 30.33 23.49
N LEU A 130 -32.86 31.57 23.79
CA LEU A 130 -31.60 31.85 24.44
C LEU A 130 -31.83 32.16 25.92
N ARG A 131 -31.08 31.51 26.82
CA ARG A 131 -31.13 31.76 28.27
C ARG A 131 -29.74 32.01 28.83
N VAL A 132 -29.64 33.02 29.69
CA VAL A 132 -28.37 33.44 30.31
C VAL A 132 -28.60 33.77 31.77
N ARG A 133 -27.82 33.14 32.65
CA ARG A 133 -27.77 33.49 34.07
C ARG A 133 -26.67 34.50 34.33
N VAL A 134 -27.04 35.67 34.85
CA VAL A 134 -26.14 36.76 35.18
C VAL A 134 -26.16 36.98 36.68
N ASN A 135 -24.98 36.98 37.29
CA ASN A 135 -24.78 37.30 38.69
C ASN A 135 -23.84 38.52 38.83
N TRP A 136 -24.17 39.45 39.71
CA TRP A 136 -23.32 40.60 40.03
C TRP A 136 -23.21 40.81 41.55
N LYS A 137 -22.16 41.54 41.95
CA LYS A 137 -21.88 41.81 43.37
C LYS A 137 -22.71 43.01 43.89
N ASP A 138 -23.15 42.93 45.14
CA ASP A 138 -23.83 44.02 45.84
C ASP A 138 -23.00 45.31 45.86
N GLY A 139 -23.64 46.44 45.55
CA GLY A 139 -23.03 47.78 45.57
C GLY A 139 -22.32 48.21 44.28
N CYS A 140 -22.33 47.39 43.23
CA CYS A 140 -21.75 47.73 41.93
C CYS A 140 -22.72 48.59 41.08
N SER A 141 -22.26 49.73 40.55
CA SER A 141 -22.97 50.52 39.54
C SER A 141 -22.51 50.16 38.12
N VAL A 142 -23.47 50.06 37.19
CA VAL A 142 -23.24 49.77 35.77
C VAL A 142 -23.77 50.94 34.94
N ALA A 143 -22.92 51.93 34.66
CA ALA A 143 -23.25 53.05 33.77
C ALA A 143 -22.93 52.69 32.30
N GLY A 144 -23.50 53.38 31.31
CA GLY A 144 -23.32 53.06 29.88
C GLY A 144 -24.43 52.19 29.30
N ARG A 145 -24.13 51.16 28.49
CA ARG A 145 -25.17 50.28 27.95
C ARG A 145 -25.53 49.09 28.86
N GLY A 146 -24.71 48.72 29.84
CA GLY A 146 -25.06 47.69 30.84
C GLY A 146 -24.63 46.26 30.49
N VAL A 147 -25.19 45.27 31.19
CA VAL A 147 -25.10 43.84 30.81
C VAL A 147 -26.33 43.49 29.98
N MET A 148 -26.16 43.12 28.72
CA MET A 148 -27.30 42.84 27.83
C MET A 148 -27.11 41.62 26.94
N LEU A 149 -28.23 40.97 26.65
CA LEU A 149 -28.43 40.17 25.45
C LEU A 149 -28.58 41.12 24.26
N LEU A 150 -27.73 40.94 23.26
CA LEU A 150 -27.71 41.73 22.03
C LEU A 150 -28.04 40.80 20.85
N ILE A 151 -29.08 41.17 20.10
CA ILE A 151 -29.54 40.43 18.93
C ILE A 151 -29.47 41.39 17.75
N ARG A 152 -28.59 41.12 16.79
CA ARG A 152 -28.31 41.99 15.65
C ARG A 152 -28.66 41.30 14.33
N MET A 153 -29.32 42.01 13.43
CA MET A 153 -29.53 41.53 12.06
C MET A 153 -28.28 41.81 11.22
N THR A 154 -27.89 40.86 10.37
CA THR A 154 -26.83 41.06 9.37
C THR A 154 -27.34 41.91 8.17
N ASP A 155 -27.95 43.06 8.44
CA ASP A 155 -28.36 44.07 7.44
C ASP A 155 -27.32 45.21 7.42
N PRO A 156 -26.99 45.82 6.26
CA PRO A 156 -26.19 47.05 6.17
C PRO A 156 -26.62 48.20 7.10
N ALA A 157 -27.88 48.24 7.56
CA ALA A 157 -28.37 49.21 8.55
C ALA A 157 -27.93 48.91 10.01
N HIS A 158 -27.40 47.71 10.29
CA HIS A 158 -26.95 47.27 11.62
C HIS A 158 -27.99 47.45 12.75
N ASN A 159 -29.26 47.16 12.45
CA ASN A 159 -30.33 47.17 13.44
C ASN A 159 -30.08 46.11 14.51
N PHE A 160 -30.29 46.46 15.78
CA PHE A 160 -30.14 45.55 16.91
C PHE A 160 -31.29 45.70 17.92
N SER A 161 -31.57 44.63 18.65
CA SER A 161 -32.45 44.59 19.80
C SER A 161 -31.62 44.17 21.02
N ALA A 162 -31.75 44.92 22.10
CA ALA A 162 -31.02 44.70 23.33
C ALA A 162 -31.98 44.55 24.52
N PHE A 163 -31.72 43.56 25.37
CA PHE A 163 -32.43 43.36 26.63
C PHE A 163 -31.45 43.01 27.74
N GLY A 164 -31.57 43.66 28.89
CA GLY A 164 -30.70 43.37 30.02
C GLY A 164 -30.81 44.36 31.16
N LEU A 165 -29.70 44.55 31.86
CA LEU A 165 -29.60 45.32 33.08
C LEU A 165 -28.74 46.56 32.87
N LYS A 166 -29.26 47.71 33.29
CA LYS A 166 -28.55 48.99 33.23
C LYS A 166 -28.90 49.85 34.44
N THR A 167 -27.96 50.66 34.92
CA THR A 167 -28.24 51.63 35.98
C THR A 167 -28.91 52.86 35.38
N ASP A 168 -30.03 53.29 35.96
CA ASP A 168 -30.69 54.52 35.55
C ASP A 168 -29.97 55.78 36.10
N SER A 169 -30.47 56.96 35.76
CA SER A 169 -29.91 58.24 36.23
C SER A 169 -30.00 58.45 37.75
N SER A 170 -30.72 57.59 38.47
CA SER A 170 -30.82 57.64 39.94
C SER A 170 -29.85 56.68 40.66
N GLY A 171 -29.06 55.91 39.91
CA GLY A 171 -28.11 54.95 40.49
C GLY A 171 -28.73 53.60 40.82
N THR A 172 -29.96 53.32 40.40
CA THR A 172 -30.65 52.03 40.65
C THR A 172 -30.55 51.13 39.43
N LEU A 173 -30.25 49.84 39.65
CA LEU A 173 -30.17 48.84 38.59
C LEU A 173 -31.56 48.39 38.15
N LYS A 174 -31.84 48.51 36.85
CA LYS A 174 -33.16 48.23 36.27
C LYS A 174 -33.06 47.34 35.05
N LEU A 175 -34.12 46.58 34.79
CA LEU A 175 -34.32 45.88 33.52
C LEU A 175 -34.67 46.88 32.43
N PHE A 176 -34.07 46.73 31.25
CA PHE A 176 -34.33 47.60 30.10
C PHE A 176 -34.43 46.82 28.79
N THR A 177 -35.24 47.36 27.86
CA THR A 177 -35.22 46.98 26.44
C THR A 177 -34.82 48.17 25.59
N ARG A 178 -34.08 47.95 24.52
CA ARG A 178 -33.72 48.98 23.54
C ARG A 178 -33.65 48.38 22.13
N ALA A 179 -34.27 49.03 21.15
CA ALA A 179 -34.04 48.74 19.74
C ALA A 179 -33.14 49.81 19.12
N ASN A 180 -32.36 49.47 18.09
CA ASN A 180 -31.57 50.42 17.32
C ASN A 180 -32.26 50.73 16.01
N VAL A 181 -33.24 51.60 16.11
CA VAL A 181 -33.66 52.49 15.03
C VAL A 181 -33.17 53.87 15.51
N ALA A 182 -32.52 54.68 14.67
CA ALA A 182 -31.90 55.94 15.09
C ALA A 182 -32.78 56.71 16.11
N ASP A 183 -32.20 57.09 17.26
CA ASP A 183 -32.85 57.81 18.37
C ASP A 183 -33.97 57.08 19.17
N ALA A 184 -34.07 55.75 19.10
CA ALA A 184 -35.05 55.02 19.92
C ALA A 184 -34.75 55.10 21.44
N PRO A 185 -35.74 55.47 22.29
CA PRO A 185 -35.56 55.58 23.73
C PRO A 185 -35.38 54.21 24.42
N THR A 186 -34.62 54.18 25.50
CA THR A 186 -34.55 53.02 26.41
C THR A 186 -35.87 52.88 27.16
N THR A 187 -36.54 51.73 27.05
CA THR A 187 -37.71 51.40 27.87
C THR A 187 -37.26 50.73 29.15
N TRP A 188 -37.73 51.21 30.29
CA TRP A 188 -37.40 50.69 31.62
C TRP A 188 -38.57 49.86 32.17
N HIS A 189 -38.28 48.67 32.66
CA HIS A 189 -39.29 47.68 33.06
C HIS A 189 -39.39 47.46 34.59
N GLY A 190 -38.68 48.27 35.37
CA GLY A 190 -38.66 48.22 36.83
C GLY A 190 -37.28 47.84 37.40
N ASP A 191 -37.20 47.80 38.73
CA ASP A 191 -35.98 47.45 39.46
C ASP A 191 -35.60 45.98 39.23
N ALA A 192 -34.31 45.69 39.19
CA ALA A 192 -33.84 44.32 39.07
C ALA A 192 -34.28 43.51 40.32
N PRO A 193 -34.93 42.34 40.14
CA PRO A 193 -35.55 41.61 41.26
C PRO A 193 -34.54 40.95 42.21
N SER A 194 -33.29 40.75 41.78
CA SER A 194 -32.24 40.04 42.51
C SER A 194 -30.88 40.33 41.86
N ASN A 195 -29.78 40.16 42.59
CA ASN A 195 -28.40 40.20 42.06
C ASN A 195 -27.98 38.95 41.26
N ASP A 196 -28.89 37.99 41.15
CA ASP A 196 -28.77 36.77 40.37
C ASP A 196 -30.06 36.62 39.57
N ILE A 197 -29.96 36.76 38.25
CA ILE A 197 -31.11 36.77 37.35
C ILE A 197 -30.83 35.96 36.10
N TYR A 198 -31.87 35.29 35.61
CA TYR A 198 -31.90 34.69 34.29
C TYR A 198 -32.55 35.66 33.31
N LEU A 199 -31.88 35.89 32.17
CA LEU A 199 -32.39 36.63 31.03
C LEU A 199 -32.66 35.64 29.90
N ARG A 200 -33.80 35.80 29.21
CA ARG A 200 -34.20 34.94 28.11
C ARG A 200 -34.71 35.73 26.92
N ALA A 201 -34.36 35.29 25.72
CA ALA A 201 -34.85 35.86 24.47
C ALA A 201 -35.39 34.74 23.58
N VAL A 202 -36.62 34.88 23.10
CA VAL A 202 -37.30 33.89 22.26
C VAL A 202 -37.68 34.54 20.94
N ALA A 203 -37.24 33.95 19.83
CA ALA A 203 -37.72 34.28 18.50
C ALA A 203 -38.75 33.24 18.04
N ASP A 204 -39.87 33.71 17.51
CA ASP A 204 -40.97 32.91 17.00
C ASP A 204 -41.28 33.32 15.56
N SER A 205 -41.05 32.38 14.63
CA SER A 205 -41.23 32.53 13.18
C SER A 205 -42.70 32.54 12.75
N ASP A 206 -43.60 31.91 13.51
CA ASP A 206 -45.03 31.90 13.21
C ASP A 206 -45.65 33.28 13.48
N THR A 207 -45.25 33.92 14.58
CA THR A 207 -45.75 35.25 14.96
C THR A 207 -44.88 36.40 14.48
N GLY A 208 -43.64 36.09 14.11
CA GLY A 208 -42.70 37.08 13.66
C GLY A 208 -42.23 38.03 14.75
N SER A 209 -42.11 37.52 15.97
CA SER A 209 -41.84 38.33 17.14
C SER A 209 -40.59 37.88 17.87
N LEU A 210 -39.84 38.88 18.36
CA LEU A 210 -38.79 38.66 19.35
C LEU A 210 -39.31 39.08 20.72
N THR A 211 -39.34 38.14 21.67
CA THR A 211 -39.88 38.35 23.02
C THR A 211 -38.82 38.12 24.09
N PHE A 212 -38.80 38.97 25.12
CA PHE A 212 -37.83 38.93 26.21
C PHE A 212 -38.47 38.58 27.54
N TYR A 213 -37.78 37.73 28.32
CA TYR A 213 -38.20 37.28 29.63
C TYR A 213 -37.07 37.42 30.65
N ALA A 214 -37.43 37.57 31.93
CA ALA A 214 -36.49 37.43 33.02
C ALA A 214 -37.08 36.59 34.16
N SER A 215 -36.20 35.93 34.93
CA SER A 215 -36.56 35.02 36.02
C SER A 215 -35.52 35.08 37.15
N THR A 216 -35.94 34.87 38.39
CA THR A 216 -35.03 34.76 39.55
C THR A 216 -34.67 33.31 39.90
N ASP A 217 -35.47 32.35 39.45
CA ASP A 217 -35.33 30.92 39.76
C ASP A 217 -34.95 30.06 38.54
N GLY A 218 -35.12 30.59 37.32
CA GLY A 218 -34.90 29.87 36.05
C GLY A 218 -36.12 29.06 35.58
N GLU A 219 -37.19 29.01 36.38
CA GLU A 219 -38.39 28.21 36.12
C GLU A 219 -39.60 29.09 35.80
N THR A 220 -39.79 30.17 36.57
CA THR A 220 -40.90 31.12 36.39
C THR A 220 -40.44 32.35 35.60
N TRP A 221 -40.96 32.50 34.39
CA TRP A 221 -40.53 33.54 33.45
C TRP A 221 -41.55 34.68 33.39
N THR A 222 -41.10 35.90 33.68
CA THR A 222 -41.90 37.11 33.50
C THR A 222 -41.48 37.80 32.20
N GLN A 223 -42.44 38.19 31.36
CA GLN A 223 -42.19 38.88 30.10
C GLN A 223 -41.95 40.38 30.33
N TYR A 224 -40.92 40.94 29.68
CA TYR A 224 -40.48 42.33 29.89
C TYR A 224 -40.18 43.09 28.58
N GLY A 225 -40.75 42.69 27.45
CA GLY A 225 -40.51 43.38 26.18
C GLY A 225 -41.62 43.19 25.16
N ASP A 226 -41.82 44.22 24.33
CA ASP A 226 -42.73 44.19 23.19
C ASP A 226 -42.15 43.29 22.08
N SER A 227 -43.06 42.63 21.36
CA SER A 227 -42.81 41.93 20.09
C SER A 227 -42.14 42.89 19.11
N LEU A 228 -40.81 42.85 19.02
CA LEU A 228 -40.10 43.61 18.00
C LEU A 228 -40.33 42.93 16.65
N PRO A 229 -40.79 43.65 15.62
CA PRO A 229 -41.12 43.05 14.33
C PRO A 229 -39.86 42.44 13.72
N TRP A 230 -39.91 41.13 13.47
CA TRP A 230 -38.90 40.43 12.70
C TRP A 230 -39.01 40.78 11.21
N TYR A 231 -37.89 40.80 10.49
CA TYR A 231 -37.85 41.04 9.05
C TYR A 231 -37.12 39.86 8.34
N SER A 232 -37.93 38.96 7.79
CA SER A 232 -37.66 37.98 6.71
C SER A 232 -36.80 36.73 6.98
N ASP A 233 -37.24 35.63 6.34
CA ASP A 233 -36.76 34.24 6.40
C ASP A 233 -35.32 33.97 5.90
N TYR A 234 -34.54 34.99 5.54
CA TYR A 234 -33.34 34.81 4.69
C TYR A 234 -32.04 35.44 5.19
N GLN A 235 -32.01 36.07 6.38
CA GLN A 235 -30.79 36.66 6.93
C GLN A 235 -30.42 36.04 8.29
N PRO A 236 -29.14 35.68 8.51
CA PRO A 236 -28.70 35.18 9.80
C PRO A 236 -28.71 36.29 10.86
N TRP A 237 -28.90 35.90 12.12
CA TRP A 237 -28.76 36.80 13.27
C TRP A 237 -27.42 36.64 13.92
N ASP A 238 -26.77 37.74 14.29
CA ASP A 238 -25.66 37.75 15.22
C ASP A 238 -26.21 37.91 16.65
N VAL A 239 -26.28 36.81 17.41
CA VAL A 239 -26.79 36.81 18.80
C VAL A 239 -25.64 36.69 19.78
N GLY A 240 -25.58 37.60 20.77
CA GLY A 240 -24.46 37.66 21.70
C GLY A 240 -24.70 38.39 23.02
N ILE A 241 -23.68 38.37 23.88
CA ILE A 241 -23.66 39.12 25.14
C ILE A 241 -22.77 40.35 24.97
N CYS A 242 -23.23 41.50 25.46
CA CYS A 242 -22.44 42.71 25.55
C CYS A 242 -22.34 43.15 27.02
N LEU A 243 -21.11 43.46 27.45
CA LEU A 243 -20.79 44.02 28.75
C LEU A 243 -20.19 45.41 28.50
N GLU A 244 -20.87 46.47 28.96
CA GLU A 244 -20.39 47.84 28.78
C GLU A 244 -20.49 48.62 30.10
N LYS A 245 -19.37 49.23 30.49
CA LYS A 245 -19.28 50.17 31.62
C LYS A 245 -18.78 51.53 31.11
N GLU A 246 -19.54 52.58 31.41
CA GLU A 246 -19.13 53.98 31.26
C GLU A 246 -18.60 54.48 32.62
N ASP A 247 -17.46 55.17 32.65
CA ASP A 247 -16.83 55.58 33.90
C ASP A 247 -17.54 56.82 34.50
N SER A 248 -17.94 56.73 35.77
CA SER A 248 -18.62 57.82 36.50
C SER A 248 -17.70 58.59 37.45
N GLY A 249 -16.39 58.31 37.45
CA GLY A 249 -15.41 59.05 38.26
C GLY A 249 -15.27 58.58 39.72
N ASP A 250 -15.99 57.53 40.13
CA ASP A 250 -15.90 56.91 41.46
C ASP A 250 -15.27 55.51 41.38
N GLU A 251 -14.39 55.17 42.33
CA GLU A 251 -13.74 53.85 42.46
C GLU A 251 -14.81 52.77 42.68
N THR A 252 -15.17 52.08 41.60
CA THR A 252 -16.25 51.07 41.61
C THR A 252 -15.80 49.79 40.91
N ASP A 253 -15.61 48.73 41.72
CA ASP A 253 -15.40 47.37 41.21
C ASP A 253 -16.60 46.97 40.34
N PHE A 254 -16.37 46.60 39.07
CA PHE A 254 -17.38 45.97 38.23
C PHE A 254 -17.02 44.50 38.08
N THR A 255 -17.86 43.62 38.64
CA THR A 255 -17.76 42.17 38.47
C THR A 255 -19.12 41.64 38.04
N ALA A 256 -19.22 41.30 36.76
CA ALA A 256 -20.34 40.55 36.21
C ALA A 256 -19.85 39.13 35.89
N VAL A 257 -20.56 38.13 36.39
CA VAL A 257 -20.28 36.71 36.13
C VAL A 257 -21.49 36.14 35.40
N VAL A 258 -21.28 35.76 34.14
CA VAL A 258 -22.22 34.92 33.41
C VAL A 258 -21.94 33.49 33.90
N LYS A 259 -22.91 32.87 34.58
CA LYS A 259 -22.71 31.55 35.23
C LYS A 259 -23.24 30.38 34.41
N GLN A 260 -24.18 30.65 33.51
CA GLN A 260 -24.86 29.63 32.72
C GLN A 260 -25.34 30.27 31.42
N PHE A 261 -25.05 29.61 30.30
CA PHE A 261 -25.41 30.04 28.95
C PHE A 261 -26.03 28.83 28.24
N GLU A 262 -27.32 28.91 27.94
CA GLU A 262 -28.06 27.83 27.31
C GLU A 262 -28.71 28.34 26.02
N PHE A 263 -28.34 27.72 24.90
CA PHE A 263 -29.16 27.76 23.69
C PHE A 263 -30.06 26.53 23.71
N ALA A 264 -31.35 26.76 23.95
CA ALA A 264 -32.38 25.77 23.67
C ALA A 264 -32.87 26.02 22.24
N ASP A 265 -32.04 25.68 21.26
CA ASP A 265 -32.51 25.60 19.88
C ASP A 265 -32.77 24.12 19.52
N SER A 266 -33.70 23.89 18.59
CA SER A 266 -33.92 22.59 17.93
C SER A 266 -32.75 22.22 17.00
N THR A 267 -31.65 22.99 17.00
CA THR A 267 -30.44 22.84 16.18
C THR A 267 -29.18 22.41 16.96
N CYS A 268 -29.26 22.27 18.30
CA CYS A 268 -28.23 21.67 19.15
C CYS A 268 -28.04 20.19 18.81
N TYR A 269 -29.03 19.64 18.12
CA TYR A 269 -28.95 18.38 17.40
C TYR A 269 -28.72 18.64 15.91
N SER A 270 -27.53 18.30 15.44
CA SER A 270 -27.25 18.27 14.00
C SER A 270 -27.58 16.86 13.47
N LEU A 271 -28.40 16.78 12.41
CA LEU A 271 -28.63 15.52 11.70
C LEU A 271 -27.40 15.25 10.80
N GLU A 272 -26.40 14.58 11.34
CA GLU A 272 -25.13 14.32 10.69
C GLU A 272 -24.83 12.82 10.68
N CYS A 273 -24.07 12.38 9.69
CA CYS A 273 -23.51 11.03 9.75
C CYS A 273 -22.54 10.96 10.93
N SER A 274 -22.82 10.10 11.90
CA SER A 274 -21.91 9.81 13.02
C SER A 274 -21.80 8.31 13.21
N ASN A 275 -20.55 7.85 13.32
CA ASN A 275 -20.16 6.50 13.65
C ASN A 275 -19.64 6.39 15.11
N ASN A 276 -19.93 7.40 15.94
CA ASN A 276 -19.67 7.33 17.38
C ASN A 276 -20.75 6.45 18.06
N PRO A 277 -20.38 5.40 18.82
CA PRO A 277 -21.32 4.50 19.47
C PRO A 277 -22.37 5.19 20.32
N ALA A 278 -22.03 6.28 21.03
CA ALA A 278 -22.97 7.01 21.88
C ALA A 278 -24.16 7.54 21.08
N TRP A 279 -23.90 8.17 19.93
CA TRP A 279 -24.94 8.74 19.06
C TRP A 279 -25.71 7.67 18.31
N VAL A 280 -25.06 6.56 17.94
CA VAL A 280 -25.75 5.40 17.33
C VAL A 280 -26.75 4.78 18.31
N ILE A 281 -26.39 4.66 19.59
CA ILE A 281 -27.30 4.14 20.62
C ILE A 281 -28.39 5.15 20.96
N TYR A 282 -28.07 6.44 21.06
CA TYR A 282 -29.06 7.50 21.27
C TYR A 282 -30.14 7.48 20.18
N ASP A 283 -29.71 7.38 18.92
CA ASP A 283 -30.58 7.28 17.76
C ASP A 283 -31.43 6.00 17.77
N LEU A 284 -30.85 4.85 18.13
CA LEU A 284 -31.58 3.60 18.30
C LEU A 284 -32.66 3.67 19.40
N LEU A 285 -32.43 4.47 20.45
CA LEU A 285 -33.40 4.65 21.54
C LEU A 285 -34.49 5.67 21.20
N THR A 286 -34.19 6.72 20.43
CA THR A 286 -35.09 7.87 20.18
C THR A 286 -35.83 7.83 18.86
N ASP A 287 -35.38 7.05 17.87
CA ASP A 287 -36.02 7.02 16.56
C ASP A 287 -37.39 6.31 16.60
N ASP A 288 -38.41 6.92 15.98
CA ASP A 288 -39.78 6.41 15.94
C ASP A 288 -40.02 5.31 14.88
N HIS A 289 -39.14 5.21 13.88
CA HIS A 289 -39.35 4.34 12.72
C HIS A 289 -38.78 2.93 12.91
N TYR A 290 -37.54 2.84 13.41
CA TYR A 290 -36.84 1.57 13.69
C TYR A 290 -36.35 1.47 15.13
N GLY A 291 -36.36 2.58 15.87
CA GLY A 291 -35.91 2.68 17.24
C GLY A 291 -37.03 2.49 18.27
N ALA A 292 -36.71 2.84 19.52
CA ALA A 292 -37.64 2.79 20.64
C ALA A 292 -38.37 4.12 20.90
N GLY A 293 -38.33 5.07 19.96
CA GLY A 293 -38.86 6.44 20.11
C GLY A 293 -40.34 6.52 20.49
N ALA A 294 -41.14 5.54 20.04
CA ALA A 294 -42.55 5.42 20.42
C ALA A 294 -42.77 5.16 21.94
N TYR A 295 -41.73 4.75 22.67
CA TYR A 295 -41.78 4.43 24.10
C TYR A 295 -40.78 5.21 24.95
N ILE A 296 -39.69 5.70 24.36
CA ILE A 296 -38.61 6.43 25.03
C ILE A 296 -38.52 7.81 24.39
N SER A 297 -38.86 8.83 25.17
CA SER A 297 -38.73 10.22 24.73
C SER A 297 -37.32 10.76 25.00
N GLU A 298 -36.94 11.85 24.35
CA GLU A 298 -35.65 12.52 24.58
C GLU A 298 -35.49 13.00 26.04
N SER A 299 -36.59 13.33 26.72
CA SER A 299 -36.59 13.70 28.14
C SER A 299 -36.35 12.52 29.09
N ASP A 300 -36.50 11.28 28.62
CA ASP A 300 -36.20 10.08 29.41
C ASP A 300 -34.71 9.70 29.33
N ILE A 301 -33.88 10.47 28.62
CA ILE A 301 -32.45 10.18 28.42
C ILE A 301 -31.60 11.20 29.17
N ASP A 302 -30.64 10.72 29.96
CA ASP A 302 -29.62 11.56 30.56
C ASP A 302 -28.55 11.94 29.52
N LEU A 303 -28.74 13.10 28.88
CA LEU A 303 -27.87 13.60 27.83
C LEU A 303 -26.42 13.82 28.29
N GLU A 304 -26.19 14.15 29.56
CA GLU A 304 -24.84 14.38 30.08
C GLU A 304 -24.00 13.09 30.05
N SER A 305 -24.60 11.96 30.43
CA SER A 305 -23.91 10.65 30.37
C SER A 305 -23.56 10.25 28.93
N PHE A 306 -24.46 10.50 27.97
CA PHE A 306 -24.21 10.22 26.56
C PHE A 306 -23.08 11.11 26.01
N LEU A 307 -22.99 12.35 26.46
CA LEU A 307 -21.92 13.26 26.08
C LEU A 307 -20.56 12.85 26.61
N ALA A 308 -20.48 12.49 27.89
CA ALA A 308 -19.25 11.99 28.50
C ALA A 308 -18.76 10.72 27.78
N PHE A 309 -19.68 9.80 27.48
CA PHE A 309 -19.36 8.59 26.73
C PHE A 309 -18.95 8.90 25.28
N ALA A 310 -19.62 9.83 24.60
CA ALA A 310 -19.26 10.24 23.25
C ALA A 310 -17.83 10.82 23.19
N ALA A 311 -17.46 11.67 24.15
CA ALA A 311 -16.13 12.22 24.27
C ALA A 311 -15.06 11.13 24.50
N TYR A 312 -15.38 10.15 25.34
CA TYR A 312 -14.52 8.99 25.57
C TYR A 312 -14.32 8.14 24.30
N CYS A 313 -15.37 7.94 23.49
CA CYS A 313 -15.27 7.24 22.21
C CYS A 313 -14.42 7.99 21.17
N ASP A 314 -14.41 9.33 21.20
CA ASP A 314 -13.70 10.19 20.24
C ASP A 314 -12.24 10.49 20.62
N GLU A 315 -11.82 10.13 21.83
CA GLU A 315 -10.43 10.24 22.30
C GLU A 315 -9.46 9.55 21.32
N GLN A 316 -8.37 10.22 20.97
CA GLN A 316 -7.37 9.70 20.05
C GLN A 316 -6.43 8.71 20.76
N VAL A 317 -6.38 7.48 20.28
CA VAL A 317 -5.55 6.38 20.79
C VAL A 317 -4.68 5.79 19.67
N THR A 318 -3.62 5.08 20.04
CA THR A 318 -2.74 4.41 19.06
C THR A 318 -3.49 3.36 18.25
N ASP A 319 -3.27 3.37 16.93
CA ASP A 319 -3.77 2.35 15.99
C ASP A 319 -2.91 1.07 15.99
N GLY A 320 -1.78 1.06 16.71
CA GLY A 320 -0.81 -0.04 16.74
C GLY A 320 0.03 -0.19 15.46
N ARG A 321 -0.02 0.81 14.57
CA ARG A 321 0.72 0.94 13.31
C ARG A 321 1.48 2.28 13.19
N GLY A 322 1.48 3.09 14.25
CA GLY A 322 2.21 4.35 14.34
C GLY A 322 1.35 5.61 14.13
N GLY A 323 0.05 5.45 13.90
CA GLY A 323 -0.94 6.51 13.80
C GLY A 323 -1.82 6.64 15.04
N LEU A 324 -2.73 7.62 15.00
CA LEU A 324 -3.78 7.80 15.99
C LEU A 324 -5.14 7.60 15.32
N GLU A 325 -6.06 6.97 16.05
CA GLU A 325 -7.45 6.82 15.66
C GLU A 325 -8.36 7.03 16.87
N ALA A 326 -9.64 7.30 16.62
CA ALA A 326 -10.61 7.39 17.71
C ALA A 326 -10.77 6.05 18.44
N ARG A 327 -10.94 6.09 19.77
CA ARG A 327 -11.01 4.93 20.66
C ARG A 327 -12.01 3.88 20.19
N TYR A 328 -13.25 4.29 19.94
CA TYR A 328 -14.34 3.41 19.51
C TYR A 328 -15.13 3.96 18.33
N ARG A 329 -15.56 3.06 17.45
CA ARG A 329 -16.45 3.36 16.31
C ARG A 329 -17.49 2.25 16.15
N CYS A 330 -18.67 2.62 15.68
CA CYS A 330 -19.79 1.71 15.48
C CYS A 330 -20.25 1.76 14.02
N ASP A 331 -19.90 0.71 13.29
CA ASP A 331 -20.31 0.48 11.91
C ASP A 331 -21.08 -0.85 11.86
N VAL A 332 -22.40 -0.79 12.00
CA VAL A 332 -23.23 -1.98 12.19
C VAL A 332 -24.41 -2.05 11.22
N VAL A 333 -24.75 -3.26 10.81
CA VAL A 333 -25.96 -3.58 10.05
C VAL A 333 -26.85 -4.47 10.89
N ILE A 334 -27.93 -3.92 11.45
CA ILE A 334 -28.89 -4.64 12.29
C ILE A 334 -29.94 -5.30 11.40
N ASP A 335 -29.87 -6.63 11.27
CA ASP A 335 -30.80 -7.45 10.47
C ASP A 335 -31.51 -8.55 11.28
N SER A 336 -31.21 -8.65 12.58
CA SER A 336 -31.75 -9.66 13.48
C SER A 336 -32.93 -9.14 14.30
N ALA A 337 -33.96 -9.99 14.49
CA ALA A 337 -35.12 -9.66 15.31
C ALA A 337 -34.81 -9.86 16.81
N LYS A 338 -34.21 -8.84 17.44
CA LYS A 338 -34.03 -8.73 18.90
C LYS A 338 -34.78 -7.52 19.44
N SER A 339 -35.05 -7.49 20.73
CA SER A 339 -35.56 -6.26 21.34
C SER A 339 -34.50 -5.15 21.23
N ILE A 340 -34.95 -3.91 21.04
CA ILE A 340 -34.05 -2.76 20.87
C ILE A 340 -33.14 -2.57 22.08
N TRP A 341 -33.67 -2.85 23.28
CA TRP A 341 -32.91 -2.83 24.52
C TRP A 341 -31.77 -3.86 24.54
N GLU A 342 -32.04 -5.12 24.18
CA GLU A 342 -31.01 -6.16 24.08
C GLU A 342 -29.99 -5.85 22.97
N GLN A 343 -30.46 -5.25 21.87
CA GLN A 343 -29.59 -4.84 20.76
C GLN A 343 -28.65 -3.71 21.19
N ALA A 344 -29.14 -2.72 21.93
CA ALA A 344 -28.34 -1.62 22.47
C ALA A 344 -27.30 -2.13 23.49
N LEU A 345 -27.72 -2.99 24.43
CA LEU A 345 -26.80 -3.60 25.40
C LEU A 345 -25.72 -4.45 24.72
N GLY A 346 -26.09 -5.28 23.74
CA GLY A 346 -25.14 -6.11 23.00
C GLY A 346 -24.14 -5.32 22.15
N LEU A 347 -24.51 -4.12 21.70
CA LEU A 347 -23.58 -3.20 21.05
C LEU A 347 -22.64 -2.55 22.07
N LEU A 348 -23.18 -2.04 23.18
CA LEU A 348 -22.41 -1.38 24.23
C LEU A 348 -21.40 -2.32 24.92
N GLU A 349 -21.67 -3.62 24.98
CA GLU A 349 -20.72 -4.61 25.50
C GLU A 349 -19.38 -4.59 24.75
N ASN A 350 -19.38 -4.31 23.43
CA ASN A 350 -18.15 -4.21 22.64
C ASN A 350 -17.33 -2.96 22.99
N TYR A 351 -17.98 -1.94 23.58
CA TYR A 351 -17.38 -0.66 23.96
C TYR A 351 -17.17 -0.55 25.47
N ASN A 352 -17.29 -1.67 26.21
CA ASN A 352 -17.18 -1.74 27.66
C ASN A 352 -18.15 -0.79 28.38
N ALA A 353 -19.36 -0.67 27.83
CA ALA A 353 -20.42 0.20 28.31
C ALA A 353 -21.73 -0.58 28.52
N SER A 354 -22.67 0.01 29.23
CA SER A 354 -24.01 -0.54 29.48
C SER A 354 -25.03 0.59 29.67
N LEU A 355 -26.31 0.25 29.56
CA LEU A 355 -27.42 1.16 29.88
C LEU A 355 -28.00 0.80 31.24
N VAL A 356 -28.15 1.81 32.10
CA VAL A 356 -28.79 1.67 33.41
C VAL A 356 -29.95 2.63 33.47
N LYS A 357 -31.06 2.17 34.07
CA LYS A 357 -32.23 3.01 34.35
C LYS A 357 -32.11 3.56 35.76
N VAL A 358 -32.02 4.87 35.90
CA VAL A 358 -31.95 5.59 37.18
C VAL A 358 -33.22 6.42 37.35
N GLY A 359 -34.12 5.97 38.22
CA GLY A 359 -35.44 6.60 38.34
C GLY A 359 -36.23 6.50 37.04
N ASN A 360 -36.54 7.65 36.42
CA ASN A 360 -37.23 7.71 35.12
C ASN A 360 -36.29 7.94 33.93
N THR A 361 -35.00 8.21 34.18
CA THR A 361 -34.02 8.50 33.13
C THR A 361 -33.15 7.29 32.80
N ILE A 362 -32.67 7.23 31.56
CA ILE A 362 -31.77 6.21 31.04
C ILE A 362 -30.38 6.84 30.91
N ARG A 363 -29.40 6.22 31.57
CA ARG A 363 -28.01 6.68 31.65
C ARG A 363 -27.08 5.66 31.00
N VAL A 364 -26.04 6.14 30.32
CA VAL A 364 -24.93 5.30 29.87
C VAL A 364 -23.85 5.25 30.94
N VAL A 365 -23.48 4.04 31.35
CA VAL A 365 -22.34 3.79 32.23
C VAL A 365 -21.27 3.03 31.45
N TYR A 366 -20.00 3.35 31.67
CA TYR A 366 -18.90 2.73 30.94
C TYR A 366 -17.67 2.55 31.81
N LEU A 367 -16.85 1.56 31.47
CA LEU A 367 -15.62 1.26 32.18
C LEU A 367 -14.50 2.21 31.73
N HIS A 368 -14.03 3.03 32.67
CA HIS A 368 -12.89 3.92 32.50
C HIS A 368 -12.11 4.08 33.81
N GLU A 369 -10.92 4.68 33.72
CA GLU A 369 -10.15 5.06 34.90
C GLU A 369 -10.89 6.16 35.68
N GLN A 370 -11.15 5.90 36.95
CA GLN A 370 -11.91 6.79 37.82
C GLN A 370 -11.43 6.66 39.27
N SER A 371 -11.66 7.71 40.06
CA SER A 371 -11.41 7.67 41.50
C SER A 371 -12.57 6.98 42.23
N PRO A 372 -12.35 6.38 43.41
CA PRO A 372 -13.41 5.70 44.14
C PRO A 372 -14.56 6.64 44.53
N VAL A 373 -15.79 6.24 44.22
CA VAL A 373 -17.03 6.99 44.50
C VAL A 373 -17.49 6.79 45.95
N GLN A 374 -17.23 5.60 46.51
CA GLN A 374 -17.70 5.25 47.84
C GLN A 374 -16.67 4.44 48.64
N LEU A 375 -16.67 4.64 49.95
CA LEU A 375 -15.89 3.86 50.90
C LEU A 375 -16.82 2.84 51.60
N PHE A 376 -16.38 1.59 51.68
CA PHE A 376 -17.01 0.53 52.46
C PHE A 376 -16.03 -0.03 53.49
N SER A 377 -16.48 -0.19 54.71
CA SER A 377 -15.70 -0.74 55.81
C SER A 377 -16.55 -1.66 56.69
N MET A 378 -15.93 -2.26 57.70
CA MET A 378 -16.66 -3.03 58.73
C MET A 378 -17.78 -2.23 59.42
N ALA A 379 -17.78 -0.90 59.32
CA ALA A 379 -18.82 -0.04 59.90
C ALA A 379 -20.13 -0.01 59.09
N ASN A 380 -20.08 -0.25 57.77
CA ASN A 380 -21.25 -0.16 56.88
C ASN A 380 -21.53 -1.44 56.06
N ILE A 381 -20.67 -2.44 56.18
CA ILE A 381 -20.89 -3.79 55.64
C ILE A 381 -21.70 -4.61 56.66
N ALA A 382 -22.78 -5.24 56.20
CA ALA A 382 -23.62 -6.07 57.05
C ALA A 382 -22.83 -7.28 57.57
N LYS A 383 -22.94 -7.53 58.89
CA LYS A 383 -22.18 -8.60 59.57
C LYS A 383 -22.46 -9.97 58.95
N GLY A 384 -21.39 -10.67 58.57
CA GLY A 384 -21.48 -12.03 58.02
C GLY A 384 -21.89 -12.11 56.55
N SER A 385 -22.09 -10.97 55.86
CA SER A 385 -22.44 -10.92 54.44
C SER A 385 -21.22 -10.95 53.51
N PHE A 386 -20.04 -10.56 54.01
CA PHE A 386 -18.84 -10.40 53.19
C PHE A 386 -18.22 -11.75 52.80
N SER A 387 -17.94 -11.90 51.51
CA SER A 387 -17.26 -13.06 50.94
C SER A 387 -16.28 -12.61 49.86
N VAL A 388 -15.16 -13.34 49.75
CA VAL A 388 -14.15 -13.14 48.70
C VAL A 388 -13.99 -14.46 47.97
N THR A 389 -14.18 -14.41 46.65
CA THR A 389 -13.94 -15.52 45.73
C THR A 389 -12.71 -15.21 44.89
N TYR A 390 -11.81 -16.18 44.77
CA TYR A 390 -10.59 -16.06 43.97
C TYR A 390 -10.73 -16.86 42.69
N ALA A 391 -10.61 -16.19 41.54
CA ALA A 391 -10.52 -16.84 40.25
C ALA A 391 -9.16 -17.53 40.09
N ALA A 392 -9.19 -18.82 39.77
CA ALA A 392 -8.01 -19.61 39.47
C ALA A 392 -7.32 -19.08 38.21
N LYS A 393 -5.99 -18.94 38.24
CA LYS A 393 -5.19 -18.42 37.11
C LYS A 393 -5.35 -19.35 35.90
N GLU A 394 -5.44 -20.64 36.20
CA GLU A 394 -5.48 -21.77 35.27
C GLU A 394 -6.81 -21.86 34.52
N LEU A 395 -7.87 -21.21 35.01
CA LEU A 395 -9.18 -21.14 34.35
C LEU A 395 -9.34 -19.88 33.47
N GLY A 396 -8.47 -18.89 33.64
CA GLY A 396 -8.51 -17.64 32.85
C GLY A 396 -7.94 -17.82 31.44
N ALA A 397 -8.60 -17.26 30.44
CA ALA A 397 -8.09 -17.23 29.08
C ALA A 397 -6.89 -16.27 28.98
N ASN A 398 -5.79 -16.74 28.40
CA ASN A 398 -4.55 -15.97 28.17
C ASN A 398 -4.30 -15.72 26.67
N TYR A 399 -5.20 -16.22 25.83
CA TYR A 399 -5.24 -16.04 24.39
C TYR A 399 -6.66 -15.71 23.98
N TRP A 400 -6.84 -14.63 23.22
CA TRP A 400 -8.13 -14.20 22.72
C TRP A 400 -8.11 -14.09 21.20
N GLU A 401 -9.09 -14.70 20.56
CA GLU A 401 -9.32 -14.63 19.13
C GLU A 401 -10.69 -13.97 18.89
N LEU A 402 -10.64 -12.73 18.41
CA LEU A 402 -11.84 -11.91 18.23
C LEU A 402 -12.16 -11.80 16.75
N GLN A 403 -13.36 -12.25 16.37
CA GLN A 403 -13.85 -12.15 15.01
C GLN A 403 -14.48 -10.78 14.78
N PHE A 404 -14.13 -10.10 13.68
CA PHE A 404 -14.72 -8.81 13.28
C PHE A 404 -14.82 -8.71 11.74
N LEU A 405 -15.55 -7.71 11.23
CA LEU A 405 -15.67 -7.47 9.78
C LEU A 405 -14.66 -6.39 9.37
N ASN A 406 -13.59 -6.75 8.68
CA ASN A 406 -12.52 -5.80 8.43
C ASN A 406 -12.83 -4.88 7.22
N ALA A 407 -13.02 -3.58 7.47
CA ALA A 407 -13.26 -2.60 6.42
C ALA A 407 -12.08 -2.47 5.43
N GLU A 408 -10.84 -2.67 5.90
CA GLU A 408 -9.65 -2.69 5.06
C GLU A 408 -9.58 -3.97 4.19
N ASN A 409 -10.32 -5.02 4.55
CA ASN A 409 -10.38 -6.31 3.86
C ASN A 409 -11.73 -6.54 3.14
N ASP A 410 -12.28 -5.49 2.51
CA ASP A 410 -13.54 -5.56 1.76
C ASP A 410 -14.71 -6.10 2.59
N TRP A 411 -14.75 -5.74 3.88
CA TRP A 411 -15.74 -6.19 4.84
C TRP A 411 -15.78 -7.72 5.02
N ALA A 412 -14.70 -8.41 4.65
CA ALA A 412 -14.55 -9.83 4.92
C ALA A 412 -14.34 -10.08 6.42
N GLN A 413 -14.73 -11.28 6.84
CA GLN A 413 -14.50 -11.76 8.20
C GLN A 413 -13.00 -11.92 8.46
N ASP A 414 -12.52 -11.25 9.50
CA ASP A 414 -11.12 -11.25 9.92
C ASP A 414 -11.02 -11.51 11.44
N TYR A 415 -9.82 -11.80 11.93
CA TYR A 415 -9.56 -12.20 13.30
C TYR A 415 -8.46 -11.35 13.92
N ALA A 416 -8.78 -10.69 15.03
CA ALA A 416 -7.78 -10.07 15.90
C ALA A 416 -7.35 -11.11 16.94
N VAL A 417 -6.09 -11.53 16.84
CA VAL A 417 -5.49 -12.50 17.76
C VAL A 417 -4.55 -11.77 18.68
N TYR A 418 -4.82 -11.86 19.98
CA TYR A 418 -3.94 -11.29 21.01
C TYR A 418 -3.58 -12.36 22.04
N GLN A 419 -2.28 -12.45 22.32
CA GLN A 419 -1.70 -13.29 23.35
C GLN A 419 -1.05 -12.38 24.40
N ASP A 420 -1.24 -12.71 25.68
CA ASP A 420 -0.57 -11.96 26.76
C ASP A 420 0.96 -12.04 26.61
N PRO A 421 1.67 -10.90 26.45
CA PRO A 421 3.11 -10.89 26.24
C PRO A 421 3.89 -11.37 27.47
N ASP A 422 3.32 -11.29 28.68
CA ASP A 422 4.01 -11.74 29.91
C ASP A 422 3.68 -13.19 30.27
N LEU A 423 3.20 -13.99 29.32
CA LEU A 423 3.05 -15.43 29.53
C LEU A 423 4.40 -16.08 29.79
N GLU A 424 4.51 -16.79 30.93
CA GLU A 424 5.66 -17.66 31.18
C GLU A 424 5.73 -18.71 30.08
N THR A 425 6.92 -18.97 29.53
CA THR A 425 7.13 -19.83 28.35
C THR A 425 6.59 -21.26 28.52
N ALA A 426 6.35 -21.70 29.75
CA ALA A 426 5.82 -23.02 30.09
C ALA A 426 4.29 -23.06 30.29
N GLU A 427 3.59 -21.92 30.33
CA GLU A 427 2.14 -21.92 30.50
C GLU A 427 1.40 -22.36 29.23
N PRO A 428 0.42 -23.28 29.33
CA PRO A 428 -0.38 -23.66 28.17
C PRO A 428 -1.25 -22.50 27.69
N LEU A 429 -1.41 -22.38 26.37
CA LEU A 429 -2.35 -21.45 25.76
C LEU A 429 -3.79 -21.91 26.04
N ARG A 430 -4.57 -21.00 26.62
CA ARG A 430 -5.98 -21.13 26.98
C ARG A 430 -6.76 -20.12 26.16
N GLY A 431 -7.19 -20.55 24.99
CA GLY A 431 -7.87 -19.69 24.03
C GLY A 431 -9.36 -19.52 24.30
N LYS A 432 -9.87 -18.31 24.10
CA LYS A 432 -11.31 -18.02 24.04
C LYS A 432 -11.63 -17.19 22.80
N THR A 433 -12.75 -17.53 22.15
CA THR A 433 -13.24 -16.84 20.96
C THR A 433 -14.45 -15.97 21.30
N ALA A 434 -14.57 -14.82 20.65
CA ALA A 434 -15.75 -13.97 20.73
C ALA A 434 -15.91 -13.14 19.45
N ASN A 435 -17.14 -12.69 19.18
CA ASN A 435 -17.45 -11.90 18.00
C ASN A 435 -17.63 -10.44 18.39
N LEU A 436 -16.98 -9.54 17.66
CA LEU A 436 -17.13 -8.10 17.80
C LEU A 436 -18.09 -7.62 16.72
N TYR A 437 -19.28 -7.21 17.14
CA TYR A 437 -20.32 -6.72 16.25
C TYR A 437 -20.28 -5.19 16.21
N GLY A 438 -20.26 -4.61 15.02
CA GLY A 438 -20.12 -3.16 14.84
C GLY A 438 -18.68 -2.63 14.84
N VAL A 439 -17.69 -3.49 15.08
CA VAL A 439 -16.26 -3.13 15.00
C VAL A 439 -15.71 -3.53 13.64
N THR A 440 -15.10 -2.57 12.94
CA THR A 440 -14.60 -2.76 11.58
C THR A 440 -13.11 -2.54 11.41
N ARG A 441 -12.48 -1.91 12.41
CA ARG A 441 -11.09 -1.48 12.38
C ARG A 441 -10.21 -2.51 13.10
N PRO A 442 -9.10 -2.94 12.50
CA PRO A 442 -8.17 -3.86 13.14
C PRO A 442 -7.63 -3.36 14.49
N GLY A 443 -7.22 -2.09 14.57
CA GLY A 443 -6.69 -1.50 15.80
C GLY A 443 -7.66 -1.60 16.99
N GLU A 444 -8.94 -1.30 16.74
CA GLU A 444 -10.02 -1.42 17.73
C GLU A 444 -10.25 -2.87 18.18
N ALA A 445 -10.24 -3.82 17.24
CA ALA A 445 -10.39 -5.24 17.56
C ALA A 445 -9.22 -5.78 18.41
N PHE A 446 -7.98 -5.35 18.13
CA PHE A 446 -6.80 -5.69 18.94
C PHE A 446 -6.86 -5.07 20.34
N ARG A 447 -7.31 -3.82 20.49
CA ARG A 447 -7.52 -3.19 21.81
C ARG A 447 -8.59 -3.91 22.62
N ALA A 448 -9.68 -4.35 21.99
CA ALA A 448 -10.71 -5.15 22.67
C ALA A 448 -10.16 -6.51 23.15
N ALA A 449 -9.30 -7.16 22.36
CA ALA A 449 -8.63 -8.40 22.75
C ALA A 449 -7.64 -8.18 23.92
N LEU A 450 -6.84 -7.10 23.85
CA LEU A 450 -5.96 -6.66 24.93
C LEU A 450 -6.72 -6.44 26.24
N PHE A 451 -7.82 -5.69 26.19
CA PHE A 451 -8.65 -5.38 27.36
C PHE A 451 -9.16 -6.65 28.04
N ARG A 452 -9.75 -7.58 27.27
CA ARG A 452 -10.25 -8.88 27.79
C ARG A 452 -9.12 -9.75 28.37
N CYS A 453 -7.93 -9.68 27.79
CA CYS A 453 -6.74 -10.37 28.29
C CYS A 453 -6.28 -9.79 29.64
N LYS A 454 -6.15 -8.46 29.72
CA LYS A 454 -5.80 -7.74 30.97
C LYS A 454 -6.85 -8.00 32.06
N GLN A 455 -8.12 -8.01 31.71
CA GLN A 455 -9.22 -8.29 32.63
C GLN A 455 -9.06 -9.66 33.31
N ASN A 456 -8.84 -10.73 32.54
CA ASN A 456 -8.63 -12.08 33.10
C ASN A 456 -7.39 -12.17 34.00
N ARG A 457 -6.35 -11.39 33.70
CA ARG A 457 -5.09 -11.39 34.47
C ARG A 457 -5.21 -10.66 35.80
N TYR A 458 -5.79 -9.46 35.79
CA TYR A 458 -5.80 -8.58 36.94
C TYR A 458 -7.06 -8.72 37.80
N GLN A 459 -8.23 -8.98 37.21
CA GLN A 459 -9.50 -9.08 37.93
C GLN A 459 -9.73 -10.49 38.50
N ARG A 460 -8.89 -10.88 39.46
CA ARG A 460 -8.94 -12.24 40.02
C ARG A 460 -9.70 -12.36 41.32
N LYS A 461 -9.91 -11.25 42.03
CA LYS A 461 -10.69 -11.24 43.27
C LYS A 461 -12.09 -10.72 42.98
N LEU A 462 -13.08 -11.49 43.37
CA LEU A 462 -14.48 -11.11 43.36
C LEU A 462 -14.94 -10.98 44.80
N ILE A 463 -15.54 -9.85 45.14
CA ILE A 463 -16.13 -9.63 46.45
C ILE A 463 -17.65 -9.57 46.35
N LYS A 464 -18.31 -10.03 47.40
CA LYS A 464 -19.75 -9.92 47.57
C LYS A 464 -20.07 -9.58 49.01
N PHE A 465 -20.89 -8.56 49.22
CA PHE A 465 -21.34 -8.14 50.54
C PHE A 465 -22.67 -7.41 50.48
N SER A 466 -23.37 -7.35 51.61
CA SER A 466 -24.63 -6.60 51.74
C SER A 466 -24.40 -5.32 52.55
N THR A 467 -25.09 -4.26 52.17
CA THR A 467 -25.00 -2.94 52.81
C THR A 467 -26.36 -2.22 52.73
N GLY A 468 -26.48 -1.14 53.51
CA GLY A 468 -27.71 -0.37 53.65
C GLY A 468 -27.85 0.76 52.63
N VAL A 469 -28.41 1.88 53.10
CA VAL A 469 -28.69 3.11 52.32
C VAL A 469 -27.45 3.73 51.66
N GLU A 470 -26.26 3.48 52.20
CA GLU A 470 -25.00 4.09 51.73
C GLU A 470 -24.60 3.64 50.31
N ALA A 471 -25.19 2.55 49.80
CA ALA A 471 -24.99 2.08 48.44
C ALA A 471 -25.86 2.76 47.38
N ILE A 472 -26.78 3.65 47.77
CA ILE A 472 -27.63 4.39 46.82
C ILE A 472 -26.80 5.22 45.83
N VAL A 473 -25.62 5.69 46.26
CA VAL A 473 -24.71 6.50 45.45
C VAL A 473 -23.96 5.66 44.41
N CYS A 474 -23.88 4.34 44.59
CA CYS A 474 -23.12 3.47 43.70
C CYS A 474 -23.96 3.02 42.50
N GLU A 475 -23.33 3.01 41.34
CA GLU A 475 -23.85 2.45 40.11
C GLU A 475 -22.96 1.29 39.61
N PRO A 476 -23.48 0.42 38.71
CA PRO A 476 -22.63 -0.52 38.01
C PRO A 476 -21.51 0.20 37.26
N TYR A 477 -20.30 -0.35 37.33
CA TYR A 477 -19.02 0.18 36.83
C TYR A 477 -18.35 1.28 37.66
N ASP A 478 -18.94 1.71 38.79
CA ASP A 478 -18.23 2.60 39.71
C ASP A 478 -17.09 1.90 40.45
N VAL A 479 -16.04 2.65 40.77
CA VAL A 479 -14.96 2.17 41.64
C VAL A 479 -15.34 2.45 43.10
N ILE A 480 -15.15 1.44 43.95
CA ILE A 480 -15.40 1.52 45.39
C ILE A 480 -14.13 1.12 46.16
N SER A 481 -13.88 1.80 47.28
CA SER A 481 -12.79 1.43 48.21
C SER A 481 -13.35 0.55 49.32
N VAL A 482 -12.73 -0.61 49.56
CA VAL A 482 -13.21 -1.58 50.55
C VAL A 482 -12.14 -1.89 51.60
N GLN A 483 -12.54 -1.84 52.86
CA GLN A 483 -11.77 -2.21 54.04
C GLN A 483 -12.47 -3.38 54.74
N HIS A 484 -11.76 -4.47 55.01
CA HIS A 484 -12.31 -5.59 55.75
C HIS A 484 -11.21 -6.36 56.50
N ASP A 485 -11.53 -6.87 57.69
CA ASP A 485 -10.60 -7.59 58.56
C ASP A 485 -10.22 -9.01 58.06
N VAL A 486 -11.17 -9.77 57.49
CA VAL A 486 -10.99 -11.11 56.91
C VAL A 486 -9.80 -11.17 55.93
N PRO A 487 -9.73 -10.35 54.87
CA PRO A 487 -8.57 -10.29 53.98
C PRO A 487 -7.44 -9.38 54.50
N ARG A 488 -7.63 -8.72 55.66
CA ARG A 488 -6.71 -7.74 56.26
C ARG A 488 -6.41 -6.54 55.35
N TRP A 489 -7.44 -6.00 54.70
CA TRP A 489 -7.34 -4.71 54.01
C TRP A 489 -7.56 -3.61 55.03
N GLY A 490 -6.53 -2.80 55.28
CA GLY A 490 -6.51 -1.87 56.39
C GLY A 490 -6.30 -2.53 57.76
N VAL A 491 -6.12 -1.70 58.76
CA VAL A 491 -5.84 -2.07 60.16
C VAL A 491 -7.09 -1.94 61.01
N SER A 492 -7.81 -0.83 60.85
CA SER A 492 -9.02 -0.54 61.62
C SER A 492 -9.91 0.43 60.85
N SER A 493 -11.18 0.51 61.23
CA SER A 493 -12.19 1.39 60.63
C SER A 493 -13.25 1.74 61.64
N GLY A 494 -13.99 2.83 61.46
CA GLY A 494 -15.01 3.24 62.41
C GLY A 494 -15.66 4.56 62.05
N ARG A 495 -16.22 5.23 63.04
CA ARG A 495 -16.80 6.58 62.90
C ARG A 495 -15.99 7.64 63.63
N VAL A 496 -15.93 8.84 63.05
CA VAL A 496 -15.19 9.98 63.61
C VAL A 496 -15.97 10.52 64.80
N VAL A 497 -15.30 10.72 65.94
CA VAL A 497 -15.91 11.35 67.12
C VAL A 497 -15.79 12.85 67.03
N THR A 498 -14.58 13.35 66.79
CA THR A 498 -14.28 14.78 66.55
C THR A 498 -13.01 14.90 65.73
N ALA A 499 -12.85 15.98 64.97
CA ALA A 499 -11.60 16.31 64.30
C ALA A 499 -11.27 17.80 64.42
N THR A 500 -9.99 18.12 64.27
CA THR A 500 -9.48 19.48 64.06
C THR A 500 -8.65 19.49 62.77
N GLY A 501 -8.15 20.63 62.34
CA GLY A 501 -7.31 20.73 61.14
C GLY A 501 -6.03 19.87 61.16
N SER A 502 -5.61 19.28 62.29
CA SER A 502 -4.44 18.39 62.35
C SER A 502 -4.57 17.19 63.28
N THR A 503 -5.74 16.97 63.88
CA THR A 503 -5.99 15.83 64.79
C THR A 503 -7.34 15.21 64.50
N ILE A 504 -7.47 13.91 64.73
CA ILE A 504 -8.72 13.17 64.59
C ILE A 504 -8.89 12.21 65.76
N THR A 505 -10.05 12.28 66.42
CA THR A 505 -10.44 11.40 67.53
C THR A 505 -11.40 10.34 67.00
N LEU A 506 -11.03 9.09 67.22
CA LEU A 506 -11.70 7.90 66.71
C LEU A 506 -12.67 7.33 67.75
N ASP A 507 -13.70 6.62 67.28
CA ASP A 507 -14.69 5.91 68.10
C ASP A 507 -14.10 4.76 68.92
N LYS A 508 -12.99 4.17 68.44
CA LYS A 508 -12.29 3.08 69.11
C LYS A 508 -10.76 3.26 69.07
N PRO A 509 -10.04 2.77 70.09
CA PRO A 509 -8.59 2.87 70.12
C PRO A 509 -7.96 2.02 69.01
N VAL A 510 -6.90 2.54 68.40
CA VAL A 510 -6.11 1.88 67.35
C VAL A 510 -4.68 1.70 67.80
N THR A 511 -4.05 0.58 67.45
CA THR A 511 -2.66 0.28 67.81
C THR A 511 -1.75 0.51 66.61
N LEU A 512 -0.75 1.38 66.80
CA LEU A 512 0.33 1.63 65.84
C LEU A 512 1.56 0.82 66.24
N GLU A 513 2.05 -0.01 65.31
CA GLU A 513 3.26 -0.82 65.49
C GLU A 513 4.54 -0.06 65.12
N GLU A 514 5.67 -0.50 65.69
CA GLU A 514 6.99 0.06 65.43
C GLU A 514 7.47 -0.13 63.99
N GLY A 515 8.09 0.90 63.43
CA GLY A 515 8.67 0.87 62.08
C GLY A 515 7.68 0.93 60.93
N LYS A 516 6.38 1.11 61.18
CA LYS A 516 5.33 1.23 60.15
C LYS A 516 4.79 2.65 60.05
N SER A 517 4.55 3.10 58.81
CA SER A 517 3.85 4.35 58.52
C SER A 517 2.38 4.05 58.23
N TYR A 518 1.48 4.93 58.68
CA TYR A 518 0.04 4.75 58.56
C TYR A 518 -0.61 5.92 57.82
N GLU A 519 -1.72 5.64 57.15
CA GLU A 519 -2.59 6.61 56.51
C GLU A 519 -4.03 6.38 56.95
N ILE A 520 -4.79 7.47 57.04
CA ILE A 520 -6.21 7.45 57.38
C ILE A 520 -7.00 8.06 56.24
N LYS A 521 -8.02 7.32 55.77
CA LYS A 521 -9.00 7.77 54.79
C LYS A 521 -10.28 8.14 55.52
N VAL A 522 -10.87 9.27 55.16
CA VAL A 522 -12.16 9.72 55.70
C VAL A 522 -13.09 10.04 54.53
N ARG A 523 -14.35 9.63 54.64
CA ARG A 523 -15.42 10.07 53.75
C ARG A 523 -16.09 11.30 54.34
N HIS A 524 -16.03 12.40 53.62
CA HIS A 524 -16.69 13.66 53.97
C HIS A 524 -18.19 13.61 53.67
N ASN A 525 -18.96 14.55 54.23
CA ASN A 525 -20.41 14.68 54.01
C ASN A 525 -20.81 14.99 52.55
N ASP A 526 -19.87 15.44 51.70
CA ASP A 526 -20.06 15.60 50.25
C ASP A 526 -19.69 14.34 49.44
N ASP A 527 -19.50 13.21 50.13
CA ASP A 527 -19.07 11.91 49.58
C ASP A 527 -17.64 11.88 49.04
N SER A 528 -16.88 12.97 49.15
CA SER A 528 -15.46 12.96 48.81
C SER A 528 -14.65 12.14 49.80
N ILE A 529 -13.66 11.40 49.30
CA ILE A 529 -12.76 10.57 50.13
C ILE A 529 -11.40 11.26 50.20
N GLU A 530 -11.05 11.74 51.40
CA GLU A 530 -9.76 12.36 51.65
C GLU A 530 -8.80 11.39 52.36
N THR A 531 -7.54 11.36 51.92
CA THR A 531 -6.48 10.57 52.55
C THR A 531 -5.48 11.49 53.25
N ALA A 532 -5.27 11.28 54.55
CA ALA A 532 -4.26 12.01 55.33
C ALA A 532 -3.21 11.04 55.91
N THR A 533 -1.95 11.49 55.95
CA THR A 533 -0.87 10.70 56.57
C THR A 533 -0.93 10.84 58.08
N VAL A 534 -0.80 9.74 58.81
CA VAL A 534 -0.71 9.74 60.27
C VAL A 534 0.71 10.16 60.68
N VAL A 535 0.81 11.26 61.41
CA VAL A 535 2.07 11.87 61.89
C VAL A 535 2.40 11.40 63.33
N THR A 536 1.50 10.62 63.95
CA THR A 536 1.78 9.94 65.22
C THR A 536 2.85 8.85 64.99
N ASN A 537 4.12 9.20 65.20
CA ASN A 537 5.27 8.33 64.88
C ASN A 537 5.71 7.42 66.04
N THR A 538 5.07 7.49 67.20
CA THR A 538 5.39 6.64 68.35
C THR A 538 4.50 5.40 68.38
N PRO A 539 5.07 4.18 68.50
CA PRO A 539 4.27 2.97 68.67
C PRO A 539 3.40 3.04 69.92
N GLY A 540 2.18 2.53 69.86
CA GLY A 540 1.25 2.59 70.98
C GLY A 540 -0.22 2.54 70.56
N THR A 541 -1.11 2.53 71.55
CA THR A 541 -2.56 2.53 71.36
C THR A 541 -3.10 3.95 71.55
N TYR A 542 -3.80 4.48 70.54
CA TYR A 542 -4.30 5.85 70.51
C TYR A 542 -5.79 5.89 70.21
N SER A 543 -6.52 6.77 70.90
CA SER A 543 -7.89 7.17 70.51
C SER A 543 -7.90 8.47 69.69
N THR A 544 -6.82 9.24 69.74
CA THR A 544 -6.64 10.46 68.95
C THR A 544 -5.33 10.39 68.19
N LEU A 545 -5.40 10.58 66.88
CA LEU A 545 -4.25 10.59 65.97
C LEU A 545 -3.95 12.02 65.53
N ARG A 546 -2.67 12.32 65.33
CA ARG A 546 -2.22 13.53 64.64
C ARG A 546 -2.00 13.21 63.16
N VAL A 547 -2.47 14.07 62.27
CA VAL A 547 -2.40 13.87 60.82
C VAL A 547 -1.73 15.06 60.13
N SER A 548 -1.33 14.88 58.86
CA SER A 548 -0.66 15.89 58.03
C SER A 548 -1.48 17.17 57.80
N GLY A 549 -2.80 17.07 57.99
CA GLY A 549 -3.75 18.16 57.85
C GLY A 549 -4.89 17.76 56.91
N TRP A 550 -6.06 18.37 57.10
CA TRP A 550 -7.24 18.15 56.25
C TRP A 550 -7.53 19.37 55.38
N THR A 551 -7.99 19.13 54.16
CA THR A 551 -8.52 20.18 53.25
C THR A 551 -9.91 20.63 53.68
N SER A 552 -10.75 19.69 54.13
CA SER A 552 -12.01 19.94 54.82
C SER A 552 -11.96 19.25 56.18
N ILE A 553 -12.38 19.91 57.27
CA ILE A 553 -12.32 19.29 58.60
C ILE A 553 -13.40 18.20 58.70
N PRO A 554 -13.03 16.94 58.98
CA PRO A 554 -14.00 15.87 59.17
C PRO A 554 -15.03 16.20 60.26
N ILE A 555 -16.29 15.93 59.99
CA ILE A 555 -17.36 16.13 60.97
C ILE A 555 -17.64 14.83 61.75
N PRO A 556 -18.27 14.92 62.93
CA PRO A 556 -18.66 13.73 63.68
C PRO A 556 -19.53 12.77 62.86
N ASP A 557 -19.43 11.48 63.17
CA ASP A 557 -20.13 10.35 62.54
C ASP A 557 -19.71 9.96 61.11
N GLU A 558 -18.77 10.69 60.50
CA GLU A 558 -18.15 10.32 59.23
C GLU A 558 -17.35 9.02 59.34
N MET A 559 -17.25 8.29 58.22
CA MET A 559 -16.56 7.02 58.21
C MET A 559 -15.07 7.21 58.01
N TRP A 560 -14.26 6.53 58.83
CA TRP A 560 -12.82 6.51 58.69
C TRP A 560 -12.28 5.08 58.52
N VAL A 561 -11.17 4.99 57.80
CA VAL A 561 -10.38 3.76 57.61
C VAL A 561 -8.92 4.09 57.86
N LEU A 562 -8.27 3.33 58.75
CA LEU A 562 -6.85 3.39 59.03
C LEU A 562 -6.16 2.18 58.43
N GLY A 563 -5.02 2.37 57.77
CA GLY A 563 -4.12 1.27 57.47
C GLY A 563 -2.68 1.70 57.29
N GLN A 564 -1.80 0.71 57.07
CA GLN A 564 -0.42 0.99 56.70
C GLN A 564 -0.40 1.70 55.34
N THR A 565 0.54 2.62 55.13
CA THR A 565 0.71 3.32 53.85
C THR A 565 0.74 2.32 52.70
N SER A 566 -0.10 2.53 51.67
CA SER A 566 -0.31 1.63 50.52
C SER A 566 -1.17 0.37 50.74
N ILE A 567 -1.67 0.10 51.96
CA ILE A 567 -2.53 -1.06 52.29
C ILE A 567 -3.74 -0.65 53.14
N SER A 568 -4.19 0.60 53.02
CA SER A 568 -5.36 1.11 53.77
C SER A 568 -6.68 0.53 53.30
N THR A 569 -6.88 0.47 51.98
CA THR A 569 -8.07 -0.09 51.34
C THR A 569 -7.66 -0.90 50.10
N SER A 570 -8.56 -1.76 49.63
CA SER A 570 -8.45 -2.35 48.29
C SER A 570 -9.60 -1.83 47.43
N GLU A 571 -9.32 -1.54 46.16
CA GLU A 571 -10.29 -0.95 45.24
C GLU A 571 -10.95 -2.04 44.37
N PHE A 572 -12.25 -1.88 44.14
CA PHE A 572 -13.06 -2.81 43.38
C PHE A 572 -14.01 -2.06 42.45
N VAL A 573 -14.29 -2.60 41.26
CA VAL A 573 -15.31 -2.10 40.34
C VAL A 573 -16.61 -2.86 40.58
N VAL A 574 -17.70 -2.14 40.80
CA VAL A 574 -19.03 -2.73 40.97
C VAL A 574 -19.48 -3.35 39.66
N THR A 575 -19.84 -4.64 39.68
CA THR A 575 -20.39 -5.33 38.51
C THR A 575 -21.90 -5.46 38.59
N ARG A 576 -22.44 -5.61 39.81
CA ARG A 576 -23.87 -5.77 40.04
C ARG A 576 -24.28 -5.23 41.39
N ILE A 577 -25.44 -4.57 41.40
CA ILE A 577 -26.14 -4.15 42.62
C ILE A 577 -27.53 -4.77 42.58
N GLU A 578 -27.88 -5.54 43.61
CA GLU A 578 -29.16 -6.21 43.71
C GLU A 578 -29.87 -5.81 45.01
N ARG A 579 -31.15 -5.42 44.92
CA ARG A 579 -31.96 -5.12 46.11
C ARG A 579 -32.42 -6.43 46.75
N THR A 580 -32.09 -6.63 48.02
CA THR A 580 -32.36 -7.88 48.76
C THR A 580 -33.39 -7.71 49.87
N GLY A 581 -33.71 -6.49 50.28
CA GLY A 581 -34.70 -6.17 51.31
C GLY A 581 -35.01 -4.67 51.38
N ASP A 582 -35.77 -4.25 52.39
CA ASP A 582 -36.05 -2.83 52.64
C ASP A 582 -34.77 -2.11 53.07
N LEU A 583 -34.33 -1.15 52.25
CA LEU A 583 -33.09 -0.38 52.43
C LEU A 583 -31.79 -1.21 52.46
N GLU A 584 -31.84 -2.47 52.01
CA GLU A 584 -30.67 -3.35 51.90
C GLU A 584 -30.41 -3.74 50.44
N CYS A 585 -29.15 -3.66 50.05
CA CYS A 585 -28.68 -4.13 48.77
C CYS A 585 -27.44 -5.01 48.91
N THR A 586 -27.21 -5.85 47.92
CA THR A 586 -26.03 -6.70 47.80
C THR A 586 -25.21 -6.22 46.62
N ILE A 587 -23.94 -5.92 46.89
CA ILE A 587 -22.97 -5.46 45.91
C ILE A 587 -22.07 -6.64 45.54
N GLU A 588 -21.93 -6.89 44.25
CA GLU A 588 -20.89 -7.75 43.67
C GLU A 588 -19.89 -6.86 42.93
N ALA A 589 -18.60 -7.07 43.19
CA ALA A 589 -17.55 -6.24 42.62
C ALA A 589 -16.29 -7.07 42.32
N VAL A 590 -15.50 -6.61 41.35
CA VAL A 590 -14.26 -7.25 40.88
C VAL A 590 -13.06 -6.33 41.17
N GLU A 591 -11.88 -6.91 41.38
CA GLU A 591 -10.67 -6.13 41.68
C GLU A 591 -10.41 -5.02 40.64
N TYR A 592 -10.18 -3.79 41.12
CA TYR A 592 -9.84 -2.66 40.26
C TYR A 592 -8.33 -2.62 40.02
N ASN A 593 -7.94 -2.39 38.76
CA ASN A 593 -6.56 -2.12 38.41
C ASN A 593 -6.52 -1.12 37.24
N PRO A 594 -5.90 0.07 37.41
CA PRO A 594 -5.87 1.09 36.36
C PRO A 594 -5.14 0.63 35.10
N ALA A 595 -4.19 -0.31 35.19
CA ALA A 595 -3.45 -0.83 34.04
C ALA A 595 -4.33 -1.53 33.00
N ILE A 596 -5.55 -1.96 33.36
CA ILE A 596 -6.53 -2.58 32.45
C ILE A 596 -6.96 -1.58 31.37
N TYR A 597 -7.06 -0.28 31.70
CA TYR A 597 -7.62 0.75 30.81
C TYR A 597 -6.60 1.35 29.84
N ASP A 598 -5.31 1.04 29.99
CA ASP A 598 -4.26 1.47 29.06
C ASP A 598 -4.48 0.82 27.67
N PRO A 599 -4.76 1.62 26.62
CA PRO A 599 -5.09 1.13 25.28
C PRO A 599 -3.86 0.87 24.41
N THR A 600 -2.64 0.97 24.95
CA THR A 600 -1.40 0.91 24.16
C THR A 600 -1.21 -0.45 23.49
N ILE A 601 -1.13 -0.43 22.15
CA ILE A 601 -0.83 -1.57 21.28
C ILE A 601 0.36 -1.22 20.38
N THR A 602 1.23 -2.20 20.10
CA THR A 602 2.52 -1.97 19.41
C THR A 602 2.66 -2.68 18.06
N HIS A 603 1.84 -3.68 17.77
CA HIS A 603 1.95 -4.44 16.51
C HIS A 603 0.59 -4.98 16.04
N VAL A 604 -0.04 -4.25 15.13
CA VAL A 604 -1.23 -4.73 14.41
C VAL A 604 -0.84 -5.09 12.98
N PRO A 605 -1.01 -6.35 12.53
CA PRO A 605 -0.60 -6.77 11.20
C PRO A 605 -1.35 -5.96 10.13
N PHE A 606 -0.63 -5.58 9.07
CA PHE A 606 -1.26 -5.02 7.88
C PHE A 606 -1.97 -6.13 7.11
N VAL A 607 -3.21 -5.86 6.72
CA VAL A 607 -3.87 -6.69 5.71
C VAL A 607 -3.26 -6.33 4.36
N SER A 608 -2.19 -7.03 4.00
CA SER A 608 -1.72 -7.05 2.62
C SER A 608 -2.75 -7.82 1.81
N ARG A 609 -3.62 -7.08 1.12
CA ARG A 609 -4.33 -7.67 -0.01
C ARG A 609 -3.23 -8.19 -0.93
N SER A 610 -3.25 -9.48 -1.25
CA SER A 610 -2.82 -9.89 -2.58
C SER A 610 -3.78 -9.15 -3.50
N GLU A 611 -3.42 -7.92 -3.89
CA GLU A 611 -4.20 -7.14 -4.85
C GLU A 611 -4.50 -8.11 -5.98
N LEU A 612 -5.79 -8.42 -6.20
CA LEU A 612 -6.18 -8.95 -7.49
C LEU A 612 -5.60 -7.93 -8.47
N PRO A 613 -4.63 -8.32 -9.32
CA PRO A 613 -3.86 -7.35 -10.07
C PRO A 613 -4.87 -6.53 -10.87
N ASP A 614 -4.86 -5.20 -10.70
CA ASP A 614 -5.77 -4.36 -11.46
C ASP A 614 -5.61 -4.73 -12.94
N PRO A 615 -6.68 -5.26 -13.58
CA PRO A 615 -6.58 -5.79 -14.94
C PRO A 615 -6.22 -4.71 -15.96
N ARG A 616 -6.28 -3.42 -15.58
CA ARG A 616 -5.90 -2.28 -16.41
C ARG A 616 -4.57 -1.65 -16.03
N LYS A 617 -3.94 -2.05 -14.91
CA LYS A 617 -2.63 -1.53 -14.51
C LYS A 617 -1.60 -1.96 -15.54
N LEU A 618 -0.96 -0.97 -16.14
CA LEU A 618 0.12 -1.22 -17.09
C LEU A 618 1.33 -1.76 -16.34
N PRO A 619 1.99 -2.82 -16.86
CA PRO A 619 3.25 -3.30 -16.32
C PRO A 619 4.34 -2.25 -16.49
N ASP A 620 5.40 -2.34 -15.67
CA ASP A 620 6.56 -1.48 -15.81
C ASP A 620 7.30 -1.77 -17.12
N ASN A 621 7.98 -0.75 -17.65
CA ASN A 621 8.85 -0.91 -18.81
C ASN A 621 10.11 -1.69 -18.39
N VAL A 622 10.67 -2.49 -19.31
CA VAL A 622 12.01 -3.07 -19.10
C VAL A 622 13.05 -1.96 -18.94
N SER A 623 14.03 -2.13 -18.04
CA SER A 623 15.01 -1.08 -17.79
C SER A 623 16.03 -0.92 -18.92
N GLU A 624 16.28 -1.99 -19.68
CA GLU A 624 17.23 -2.02 -20.79
C GLU A 624 16.84 -3.08 -21.83
N VAL A 625 17.23 -2.86 -23.09
CA VAL A 625 17.11 -3.84 -24.18
C VAL A 625 18.49 -4.05 -24.79
N LEU A 626 18.97 -5.28 -24.75
CA LEU A 626 20.23 -5.72 -25.32
C LEU A 626 19.97 -6.43 -26.64
N LEU A 627 20.69 -6.05 -27.70
CA LEU A 627 20.59 -6.64 -29.03
C LEU A 627 21.93 -7.23 -29.46
N MET A 628 21.91 -8.45 -29.97
CA MET A 628 23.07 -9.12 -30.53
C MET A 628 22.72 -9.78 -31.87
N GLU A 629 23.58 -9.61 -32.87
CA GLU A 629 23.50 -10.36 -34.11
C GLU A 629 24.04 -11.78 -33.90
N ARG A 630 23.26 -12.78 -34.35
CA ARG A 630 23.63 -14.19 -34.26
C ARG A 630 23.44 -14.87 -35.62
N THR A 631 24.46 -15.60 -36.06
CA THR A 631 24.39 -16.49 -37.21
C THR A 631 23.87 -17.87 -36.78
N GLN A 632 22.94 -18.43 -37.55
CA GLN A 632 22.38 -19.76 -37.30
C GLN A 632 22.54 -20.64 -38.54
N LEU A 633 23.22 -21.77 -38.39
CA LEU A 633 23.33 -22.78 -39.43
C LEU A 633 22.04 -23.62 -39.47
N ARG A 634 21.36 -23.62 -40.62
CA ARG A 634 20.17 -24.45 -40.87
C ARG A 634 20.58 -25.88 -41.20
N ARG A 635 19.62 -26.81 -41.09
CA ARG A 635 19.82 -28.24 -41.43
C ARG A 635 20.16 -28.48 -42.90
N ASP A 636 19.86 -27.52 -43.77
CA ASP A 636 20.21 -27.53 -45.20
C ASP A 636 21.62 -26.97 -45.49
N GLY A 637 22.38 -26.58 -44.45
CA GLY A 637 23.73 -26.01 -44.58
C GLY A 637 23.75 -24.50 -44.82
N THR A 638 22.61 -23.82 -44.94
CA THR A 638 22.55 -22.36 -45.13
C THR A 638 22.61 -21.60 -43.79
N VAL A 639 23.40 -20.52 -43.72
CA VAL A 639 23.56 -19.66 -42.52
C VAL A 639 22.60 -18.48 -42.53
N ASN A 640 21.60 -18.45 -41.66
CA ASN A 640 20.66 -17.33 -41.53
C ASN A 640 21.13 -16.33 -40.46
N ILE A 641 20.79 -15.04 -40.63
CA ILE A 641 21.06 -13.99 -39.66
C ILE A 641 19.83 -13.76 -38.79
N ALA A 642 20.03 -13.82 -37.48
CA ALA A 642 18.98 -13.59 -36.48
C ALA A 642 19.39 -12.47 -35.53
N ILE A 643 18.40 -11.74 -35.00
CA ILE A 643 18.61 -10.79 -33.91
C ILE A 643 18.20 -11.46 -32.60
N GLU A 644 19.16 -11.61 -31.70
CA GLU A 644 18.92 -12.04 -30.32
C GLU A 644 18.68 -10.81 -29.45
N VAL A 645 17.55 -10.82 -28.75
CA VAL A 645 17.04 -9.72 -27.93
C VAL A 645 16.98 -10.22 -26.49
N ALA A 646 17.57 -9.49 -25.55
CA ALA A 646 17.55 -9.83 -24.13
C ALA A 646 17.24 -8.60 -23.27
N TRP A 647 16.57 -8.81 -22.13
CA TRP A 647 16.17 -7.75 -21.22
C TRP A 647 16.03 -8.27 -19.79
N PRO A 648 16.19 -7.42 -18.76
CA PRO A 648 15.87 -7.78 -17.39
C PRO A 648 14.35 -7.85 -17.16
N ALA A 649 13.92 -8.66 -16.20
CA ALA A 649 12.51 -8.79 -15.85
C ALA A 649 11.90 -7.45 -15.40
N ALA A 650 10.73 -7.11 -15.93
CA ALA A 650 9.96 -5.94 -15.53
C ALA A 650 8.89 -6.30 -14.49
N SER A 651 8.67 -5.40 -13.52
CA SER A 651 7.66 -5.60 -12.48
C SER A 651 6.24 -5.57 -13.06
N GLY A 652 5.42 -6.55 -12.67
CA GLY A 652 4.04 -6.68 -13.14
C GLY A 652 3.85 -7.25 -14.56
N ALA A 653 4.93 -7.63 -15.25
CA ALA A 653 4.89 -8.27 -16.56
C ALA A 653 4.81 -9.81 -16.43
N ASP A 654 3.84 -10.42 -17.12
CA ASP A 654 3.67 -11.88 -17.21
C ASP A 654 4.34 -12.45 -18.47
N LYS A 655 4.27 -11.68 -19.56
CA LYS A 655 4.93 -11.98 -20.83
C LYS A 655 5.41 -10.70 -21.52
N TYR A 656 6.21 -10.88 -22.56
CA TYR A 656 6.78 -9.80 -23.35
C TYR A 656 6.46 -10.00 -24.83
N GLU A 657 6.10 -8.91 -25.50
CA GLU A 657 5.92 -8.86 -26.95
C GLU A 657 7.10 -8.15 -27.60
N ILE A 658 7.62 -8.73 -28.67
CA ILE A 658 8.78 -8.22 -29.39
C ILE A 658 8.32 -7.69 -30.73
N TRP A 659 8.67 -6.43 -30.98
CA TRP A 659 8.33 -5.71 -32.20
C TRP A 659 9.62 -5.19 -32.82
N PHE A 660 9.72 -5.22 -34.14
CA PHE A 660 10.88 -4.69 -34.85
C PHE A 660 10.46 -3.94 -36.10
N ARG A 661 11.33 -3.05 -36.58
CA ARG A 661 11.17 -2.38 -37.87
C ARG A 661 12.54 -1.97 -38.41
N GLU A 662 12.60 -1.79 -39.72
CA GLU A 662 13.74 -1.10 -40.32
C GLU A 662 13.79 0.36 -39.82
N TYR A 663 14.97 0.81 -39.43
CA TYR A 663 15.18 2.11 -38.81
C TYR A 663 14.70 3.25 -39.72
N GLY A 664 13.79 4.07 -39.21
CA GLY A 664 13.17 5.18 -39.96
C GLY A 664 11.83 4.85 -40.61
N ARG A 665 11.37 3.59 -40.59
CA ARG A 665 9.98 3.25 -40.99
C ARG A 665 8.98 3.54 -39.86
N ALA A 666 7.75 3.87 -40.24
CA ALA A 666 6.68 4.14 -39.27
C ALA A 666 6.01 2.87 -38.73
N ALA A 667 5.86 1.83 -39.57
CA ALA A 667 5.15 0.61 -39.21
C ALA A 667 6.04 -0.36 -38.41
N TRP A 668 5.50 -0.91 -37.34
CA TRP A 668 6.12 -1.99 -36.54
C TRP A 668 5.68 -3.36 -37.07
N ILE A 669 6.62 -4.29 -37.11
CA ILE A 669 6.40 -5.70 -37.46
C ILE A 669 6.41 -6.52 -36.17
N TYR A 670 5.39 -7.36 -35.98
CA TYR A 670 5.31 -8.25 -34.83
C TYR A 670 6.23 -9.46 -35.00
N ALA A 671 7.20 -9.64 -34.09
CA ALA A 671 8.12 -10.79 -34.12
C ALA A 671 7.58 -11.99 -33.32
N GLY A 672 6.86 -11.74 -32.22
CA GLY A 672 6.32 -12.79 -31.37
C GLY A 672 6.20 -12.39 -29.89
N GLU A 673 5.79 -13.35 -29.07
CA GLU A 673 5.69 -13.20 -27.61
C GLU A 673 6.47 -14.31 -26.88
N THR A 674 6.95 -14.01 -25.69
CA THR A 674 7.66 -14.97 -24.82
C THR A 674 7.50 -14.60 -23.35
N SER A 675 7.57 -15.59 -22.47
CA SER A 675 7.71 -15.40 -21.01
C SER A 675 9.17 -15.45 -20.56
N SER A 676 10.08 -15.87 -21.44
CA SER A 676 11.53 -15.85 -21.18
C SER A 676 12.09 -14.43 -21.31
N LEU A 677 13.20 -14.15 -20.61
CA LEU A 677 13.91 -12.87 -20.65
C LEU A 677 14.81 -12.67 -21.88
N HIS A 678 14.65 -13.53 -22.88
CA HIS A 678 15.30 -13.44 -24.18
C HIS A 678 14.35 -13.92 -25.28
N PHE A 679 14.55 -13.40 -26.49
CA PHE A 679 13.84 -13.82 -27.69
C PHE A 679 14.74 -13.70 -28.91
N THR A 680 14.56 -14.60 -29.87
CA THR A 680 15.31 -14.57 -31.13
C THR A 680 14.36 -14.28 -32.27
N ILE A 681 14.58 -13.16 -32.96
CA ILE A 681 13.81 -12.79 -34.16
C ILE A 681 14.42 -13.53 -35.34
N ASN A 682 13.67 -14.49 -35.89
CA ASN A 682 14.01 -15.32 -37.04
C ASN A 682 12.96 -15.11 -38.17
N ASP A 683 13.17 -15.67 -39.36
CA ASP A 683 12.36 -15.63 -40.61
C ASP A 683 10.84 -15.86 -40.54
N ARG A 684 10.24 -16.08 -39.37
CA ARG A 684 8.79 -16.24 -39.22
C ARG A 684 8.13 -14.92 -38.85
N ILE A 685 7.94 -14.06 -39.84
CA ILE A 685 6.99 -12.96 -39.74
C ILE A 685 5.59 -13.54 -39.96
N THR A 686 4.71 -13.43 -38.95
CA THR A 686 3.31 -13.82 -39.10
C THR A 686 2.50 -12.59 -39.49
N GLU A 687 2.35 -12.37 -40.79
CA GLU A 687 1.25 -11.56 -41.33
C GLU A 687 0.44 -12.43 -42.29
N GLY A 688 -0.88 -12.21 -42.32
CA GLY A 688 -1.89 -13.10 -42.92
C GLY A 688 -1.43 -13.93 -44.13
N SER A 689 -1.44 -15.25 -43.94
CA SER A 689 -1.69 -16.26 -44.97
C SER A 689 -0.80 -16.31 -46.23
N THR A 690 0.44 -15.81 -46.21
CA THR A 690 1.45 -16.18 -47.24
C THR A 690 2.87 -16.08 -46.69
N TYR A 691 3.55 -17.22 -46.58
CA TYR A 691 4.98 -17.27 -46.25
C TYR A 691 5.80 -16.82 -47.47
N THR A 692 6.46 -15.68 -47.40
CA THR A 692 7.49 -15.31 -48.38
C THR A 692 8.86 -15.63 -47.77
N SER A 693 9.54 -16.62 -48.34
CA SER A 693 10.89 -17.00 -47.96
C SER A 693 11.90 -16.02 -48.54
N THR A 694 12.36 -15.05 -47.76
CA THR A 694 13.62 -14.36 -47.99
C THR A 694 14.07 -13.75 -46.66
N ASP A 695 15.36 -13.83 -46.32
CA ASP A 695 15.93 -13.32 -45.06
C ASP A 695 15.34 -11.93 -44.69
N PRO A 696 14.76 -11.74 -43.50
CA PRO A 696 14.10 -10.48 -43.12
C PRO A 696 15.09 -9.34 -42.83
N PHE A 697 16.37 -9.68 -42.66
CA PHE A 697 17.44 -8.75 -42.30
C PHE A 697 18.40 -8.55 -43.46
N VAL A 698 18.48 -7.31 -43.94
CA VAL A 698 19.38 -6.89 -45.01
C VAL A 698 20.68 -6.36 -44.41
N GLU A 699 21.82 -6.83 -44.92
CA GLU A 699 23.15 -6.38 -44.53
C GLU A 699 23.32 -4.86 -44.69
N GLY A 700 23.99 -4.22 -43.72
CA GLY A 700 24.20 -2.77 -43.68
C GLY A 700 23.00 -1.97 -43.18
N ASN A 701 21.79 -2.53 -43.19
CA ASN A 701 20.60 -1.84 -42.70
C ASN A 701 20.55 -1.83 -41.18
N LYS A 702 19.93 -0.76 -40.65
CA LYS A 702 19.67 -0.59 -39.22
C LYS A 702 18.26 -1.06 -38.91
N TYR A 703 18.10 -1.81 -37.82
CA TYR A 703 16.81 -2.26 -37.31
C TYR A 703 16.62 -1.75 -35.89
N GLU A 704 15.41 -1.27 -35.62
CA GLU A 704 14.97 -0.85 -34.29
C GLU A 704 14.06 -1.93 -33.72
N VAL A 705 14.36 -2.36 -32.49
CA VAL A 705 13.62 -3.41 -31.78
C VAL A 705 13.08 -2.85 -30.48
N ALA A 706 11.78 -3.04 -30.24
CA ALA A 706 11.09 -2.65 -29.02
C ALA A 706 10.60 -3.88 -28.26
N VAL A 707 10.76 -3.85 -26.93
CA VAL A 707 10.26 -4.89 -26.02
C VAL A 707 9.12 -4.30 -25.20
N VAL A 708 7.93 -4.90 -25.35
CA VAL A 708 6.70 -4.44 -24.69
C VAL A 708 6.33 -5.41 -23.58
N SER A 709 6.36 -4.91 -22.34
CA SER A 709 5.84 -5.65 -21.17
C SER A 709 4.32 -5.80 -21.26
N VAL A 710 3.81 -7.01 -21.00
CA VAL A 710 2.37 -7.31 -21.01
C VAL A 710 1.96 -7.93 -19.67
N SER A 711 0.90 -7.41 -19.05
CA SER A 711 0.37 -7.98 -17.81
C SER A 711 -0.38 -9.30 -18.08
N SER A 712 -0.64 -10.07 -17.03
CA SER A 712 -1.44 -11.32 -17.10
C SER A 712 -2.87 -11.11 -17.65
N PHE A 713 -3.38 -9.87 -17.63
CA PHE A 713 -4.67 -9.47 -18.18
C PHE A 713 -4.57 -8.80 -19.57
N GLY A 714 -3.38 -8.76 -20.17
CA GLY A 714 -3.16 -8.22 -21.52
C GLY A 714 -2.99 -6.69 -21.59
N ALA A 715 -2.87 -6.00 -20.46
CA ALA A 715 -2.58 -4.56 -20.45
C ALA A 715 -1.13 -4.31 -20.88
N LYS A 716 -0.93 -3.44 -21.89
CA LYS A 716 0.37 -3.13 -22.48
C LYS A 716 0.42 -1.73 -23.07
N ARG A 717 1.63 -1.18 -23.19
CA ARG A 717 1.90 0.08 -23.90
C ARG A 717 2.03 -0.16 -25.41
N ARG A 718 1.98 0.92 -26.20
CA ARG A 718 2.34 0.84 -27.63
C ARG A 718 3.86 0.68 -27.78
N PRO A 719 4.35 -0.03 -28.81
CA PRO A 719 5.80 -0.18 -29.07
C PRO A 719 6.56 1.15 -29.14
N ASP A 720 5.94 2.22 -29.66
CA ASP A 720 6.57 3.55 -29.71
C ASP A 720 6.88 4.16 -28.34
N ASN A 721 6.16 3.73 -27.30
CA ASN A 721 6.28 4.20 -25.91
C ASN A 721 6.97 3.16 -25.00
N SER A 722 7.56 2.13 -25.61
CA SER A 722 8.30 1.07 -24.93
C SER A 722 9.80 1.21 -25.16
N PRO A 723 10.65 0.67 -24.25
CA PRO A 723 12.09 0.65 -24.41
C PRO A 723 12.48 -0.01 -25.73
N ARG A 724 13.39 0.64 -26.45
CA ARG A 724 13.82 0.23 -27.78
C ARG A 724 15.31 0.45 -27.96
N GLN A 725 15.92 -0.39 -28.78
CA GLN A 725 17.33 -0.31 -29.12
C GLN A 725 17.53 -0.51 -30.63
N ILE A 726 18.63 0.03 -31.17
CA ILE A 726 18.96 -0.07 -32.59
C ILE A 726 20.17 -0.97 -32.78
N ILE A 727 20.11 -1.87 -33.75
CA ILE A 727 21.23 -2.70 -34.20
C ILE A 727 21.48 -2.46 -35.69
N THR A 728 22.74 -2.49 -36.10
CA THR A 728 23.14 -2.49 -37.53
C THR A 728 23.54 -3.91 -37.89
N ILE A 729 22.92 -4.47 -38.93
CA ILE A 729 23.22 -5.84 -39.37
C ILE A 729 24.53 -5.82 -40.14
N LYS A 730 25.52 -6.59 -39.68
CA LYS A 730 26.83 -6.68 -40.33
C LYS A 730 26.84 -7.63 -41.51
N GLY A 731 25.95 -8.63 -41.54
CA GLY A 731 25.68 -9.42 -42.74
C GLY A 731 26.53 -10.69 -42.90
N ARG A 732 26.43 -11.28 -44.10
CA ARG A 732 27.03 -12.56 -44.50
C ARG A 732 27.86 -12.30 -45.75
N GLU A 733 29.07 -11.72 -45.62
CA GLU A 733 30.13 -11.74 -46.66
C GLU A 733 31.39 -10.90 -46.37
N SER A 734 31.78 -10.61 -45.12
CA SER A 734 33.18 -10.21 -44.93
C SER A 734 34.04 -11.47 -45.12
N ALA A 735 34.85 -11.49 -46.19
CA ALA A 735 35.90 -12.50 -46.37
C ALA A 735 36.61 -12.72 -45.03
N PRO A 736 36.89 -13.98 -44.64
CA PRO A 736 37.51 -14.25 -43.35
C PRO A 736 38.83 -13.49 -43.23
N SER A 737 39.16 -13.10 -42.01
CA SER A 737 40.40 -12.44 -41.64
C SER A 737 41.59 -13.25 -42.18
N ASN A 738 42.60 -12.55 -42.68
CA ASN A 738 43.78 -13.20 -43.23
C ASN A 738 44.54 -13.92 -42.10
N VAL A 739 45.06 -15.12 -42.40
CA VAL A 739 46.05 -15.77 -41.54
C VAL A 739 47.30 -14.86 -41.48
N ASP A 740 47.93 -14.75 -40.32
CA ASP A 740 49.16 -13.96 -40.19
C ASP A 740 50.34 -14.76 -40.80
N SER A 741 50.95 -14.25 -41.86
CA SER A 741 52.14 -14.85 -42.49
C SER A 741 53.29 -15.09 -41.50
N SER A 742 53.42 -14.27 -40.47
CA SER A 742 54.48 -14.40 -39.46
C SER A 742 54.22 -15.53 -38.45
N SER A 743 52.99 -16.02 -38.36
CA SER A 743 52.60 -17.15 -37.51
C SER A 743 52.88 -18.52 -38.14
N ILE A 744 53.14 -18.55 -39.46
CA ILE A 744 53.38 -19.82 -40.18
C ILE A 744 54.71 -20.41 -39.68
N ASN A 745 54.65 -21.64 -39.18
CA ASN A 745 55.80 -22.43 -38.79
C ASN A 745 55.81 -23.74 -39.57
N ILE A 746 56.95 -24.06 -40.18
CA ILE A 746 57.11 -25.27 -40.99
C ILE A 746 58.31 -26.06 -40.47
N ALA A 747 58.09 -27.32 -40.13
CA ALA A 747 59.12 -28.23 -39.67
C ALA A 747 58.96 -29.60 -40.33
N ARG A 748 60.07 -30.19 -40.76
CA ARG A 748 60.10 -31.58 -41.19
C ARG A 748 60.51 -32.46 -40.01
N VAL A 749 59.68 -33.46 -39.68
CA VAL A 749 59.97 -34.48 -38.67
C VAL A 749 59.89 -35.85 -39.33
N GLY A 750 61.05 -36.43 -39.67
CA GLY A 750 61.14 -37.70 -40.38
C GLY A 750 60.50 -37.65 -41.77
N THR A 751 59.41 -38.42 -41.95
CA THR A 751 58.64 -38.54 -43.19
C THR A 751 57.46 -37.56 -43.27
N VAL A 752 57.22 -36.74 -42.25
CA VAL A 752 56.09 -35.81 -42.16
C VAL A 752 56.57 -34.36 -42.23
N LEU A 753 55.89 -33.54 -43.03
CA LEU A 753 55.99 -32.09 -42.97
C LEU A 753 54.84 -31.55 -42.11
N SER A 754 55.20 -30.81 -41.09
CA SER A 754 54.32 -30.16 -40.13
C SER A 754 54.26 -28.67 -40.47
N ILE A 755 53.04 -28.16 -40.71
CA ILE A 755 52.75 -26.76 -41.03
C ILE A 755 51.72 -26.27 -40.01
N SER A 756 52.05 -25.25 -39.23
CA SER A 756 51.15 -24.64 -38.23
C SER A 756 51.04 -23.13 -38.42
N TRP A 757 49.94 -22.53 -37.99
CA TRP A 757 49.72 -21.09 -37.97
C TRP A 757 48.83 -20.69 -36.78
N ASP A 758 48.64 -19.40 -36.54
CA ASP A 758 47.71 -18.93 -35.53
C ASP A 758 46.26 -19.02 -36.03
N ALA A 759 45.33 -19.41 -35.15
CA ALA A 759 43.92 -19.53 -35.51
C ALA A 759 43.29 -18.17 -35.82
N VAL A 760 42.52 -18.11 -36.90
CA VAL A 760 41.65 -16.99 -37.25
C VAL A 760 40.37 -17.06 -36.40
N ASP A 761 40.07 -15.99 -35.68
CA ASP A 761 38.90 -15.88 -34.77
C ASP A 761 37.66 -15.30 -35.49
N ASP A 762 37.23 -15.98 -36.58
CA ASP A 762 36.00 -15.63 -37.29
C ASP A 762 34.88 -16.63 -36.98
N LYS A 763 33.70 -16.12 -36.64
CA LYS A 763 32.55 -16.93 -36.21
C LYS A 763 31.98 -17.83 -37.31
N ASP A 764 32.26 -17.53 -38.57
CA ASP A 764 31.82 -18.26 -39.75
C ASP A 764 32.95 -19.03 -40.44
N LEU A 765 34.11 -19.17 -39.79
CA LEU A 765 35.25 -19.96 -40.30
C LEU A 765 34.85 -21.44 -40.48
N LYS A 766 34.98 -21.95 -41.71
CA LYS A 766 34.78 -23.36 -42.06
C LYS A 766 36.07 -24.16 -41.94
N GLY A 767 37.20 -23.53 -42.23
CA GLY A 767 38.52 -24.14 -42.16
C GLY A 767 39.56 -23.38 -42.99
N TYR A 768 40.67 -24.04 -43.30
CA TYR A 768 41.77 -23.47 -44.06
C TYR A 768 42.10 -24.31 -45.28
N GLU A 769 42.76 -23.70 -46.25
CA GLU A 769 43.39 -24.40 -47.36
C GLU A 769 44.87 -24.05 -47.41
N VAL A 770 45.69 -25.09 -47.61
CA VAL A 770 47.14 -24.97 -47.71
C VAL A 770 47.55 -25.38 -49.12
N ARG A 771 48.32 -24.51 -49.77
CA ARG A 771 48.89 -24.71 -51.11
C ARG A 771 50.41 -24.58 -51.07
N TYR A 772 51.10 -25.13 -52.06
CA TYR A 772 52.50 -24.82 -52.34
C TYR A 772 52.73 -24.40 -53.79
N ALA A 773 53.73 -23.56 -54.03
CA ALA A 773 54.12 -23.10 -55.38
C ALA A 773 55.60 -22.69 -55.45
N GLU A 774 56.12 -22.54 -56.67
CA GLU A 774 57.46 -21.96 -56.91
C GLU A 774 57.48 -20.43 -56.68
N SER A 775 56.31 -19.78 -56.73
CA SER A 775 56.12 -18.35 -56.50
C SER A 775 55.17 -18.11 -55.31
N ALA A 776 55.13 -16.90 -54.76
CA ALA A 776 54.17 -16.52 -53.70
C ALA A 776 52.74 -16.23 -54.22
N SER A 777 52.39 -16.76 -55.40
CA SER A 777 51.10 -16.55 -56.05
C SER A 777 50.13 -17.68 -55.70
N TRP A 778 48.97 -17.33 -55.13
CA TRP A 778 47.94 -18.30 -54.74
C TRP A 778 47.37 -19.08 -55.93
N ASP A 779 47.22 -18.41 -57.07
CA ASP A 779 46.57 -18.97 -58.26
C ASP A 779 47.45 -20.02 -58.97
N ASP A 780 48.77 -19.97 -58.75
CA ASP A 780 49.73 -20.95 -59.29
C ASP A 780 49.96 -22.13 -58.32
N GLY A 781 49.25 -22.16 -57.19
CA GLY A 781 49.47 -23.10 -56.09
C GLY A 781 48.83 -24.46 -56.28
N VAL A 782 49.60 -25.52 -56.02
CA VAL A 782 49.10 -26.89 -55.91
C VAL A 782 48.51 -27.11 -54.52
N VAL A 783 47.27 -27.60 -54.46
CA VAL A 783 46.54 -27.85 -53.21
C VAL A 783 47.15 -29.02 -52.45
N MET A 784 47.56 -28.79 -51.20
CA MET A 784 48.01 -29.84 -50.28
C MET A 784 46.86 -30.43 -49.47
N ALA A 785 46.01 -29.54 -48.94
CA ALA A 785 44.84 -29.89 -48.16
C ALA A 785 43.87 -28.71 -48.14
N THR A 786 42.57 -29.01 -48.17
CA THR A 786 41.47 -28.03 -48.10
C THR A 786 40.52 -28.40 -46.97
N ASN A 787 39.68 -27.44 -46.54
CA ASN A 787 38.76 -27.58 -45.41
C ASN A 787 39.41 -28.09 -44.11
N ILE A 788 40.64 -27.65 -43.82
CA ILE A 788 41.36 -28.02 -42.60
C ILE A 788 40.70 -27.31 -41.41
N PRO A 789 40.09 -28.02 -40.44
CA PRO A 789 39.31 -27.39 -39.38
C PRO A 789 40.19 -26.81 -38.25
N THR A 790 41.46 -27.16 -38.22
CA THR A 790 42.44 -26.76 -37.20
C THR A 790 43.55 -25.91 -37.83
N PRO A 791 44.23 -25.02 -37.08
CA PRO A 791 45.30 -24.17 -37.61
C PRO A 791 46.64 -24.93 -37.74
N TYR A 792 46.55 -26.18 -38.19
CA TYR A 792 47.65 -27.13 -38.26
C TYR A 792 47.40 -28.19 -39.34
N LEU A 793 48.45 -28.54 -40.06
CA LEU A 793 48.47 -29.59 -41.07
C LEU A 793 49.74 -30.46 -40.92
N GLU A 794 49.55 -31.76 -40.74
CA GLU A 794 50.59 -32.77 -40.98
C GLU A 794 50.34 -33.45 -42.31
N THR A 795 51.38 -33.56 -43.13
CA THR A 795 51.30 -34.23 -44.41
C THR A 795 52.58 -34.98 -44.74
N VAL A 796 52.41 -36.17 -45.32
CA VAL A 796 53.49 -36.96 -45.94
C VAL A 796 53.64 -36.66 -47.43
N ASN A 797 52.76 -35.81 -47.99
CA ASN A 797 52.74 -35.40 -49.38
C ASN A 797 53.17 -33.94 -49.48
N PHE A 798 54.46 -33.71 -49.72
CA PHE A 798 55.06 -32.39 -49.87
C PHE A 798 56.19 -32.43 -50.90
N PRO A 799 56.48 -31.32 -51.58
CA PRO A 799 57.59 -31.27 -52.53
C PRO A 799 58.94 -31.12 -51.80
N ILE A 800 60.01 -31.67 -52.38
CA ILE A 800 61.39 -31.48 -51.91
C ILE A 800 61.98 -30.24 -52.59
N GLY A 801 62.81 -29.47 -51.89
CA GLY A 801 63.43 -28.24 -52.41
C GLY A 801 62.80 -26.98 -51.83
N THR A 802 63.06 -25.83 -52.45
CA THR A 802 62.57 -24.53 -51.97
C THR A 802 61.22 -24.19 -52.58
N TRP A 803 60.21 -24.03 -51.72
CA TRP A 803 58.82 -23.76 -52.13
C TRP A 803 58.20 -22.68 -51.25
N TYR A 804 57.22 -21.96 -51.79
CA TYR A 804 56.32 -21.11 -51.01
C TYR A 804 55.14 -21.95 -50.53
N PHE A 805 54.93 -22.00 -49.22
CA PHE A 805 53.73 -22.58 -48.60
C PHE A 805 52.76 -21.46 -48.26
N MET A 806 51.52 -21.61 -48.68
CA MET A 806 50.50 -20.57 -48.57
C MET A 806 49.26 -21.08 -47.87
N VAL A 807 48.65 -20.25 -47.02
CA VAL A 807 47.43 -20.57 -46.27
C VAL A 807 46.38 -19.49 -46.47
N LYS A 808 45.15 -19.89 -46.79
CA LYS A 808 43.96 -19.01 -46.74
C LYS A 808 42.90 -19.60 -45.83
N ALA A 809 42.20 -18.72 -45.12
CA ALA A 809 40.99 -19.09 -44.37
C ALA A 809 39.80 -19.15 -45.33
N ILE A 810 38.86 -20.08 -45.06
CA ILE A 810 37.63 -20.27 -45.84
C ILE A 810 36.46 -20.19 -44.88
N ASN A 811 35.46 -19.37 -45.20
CA ASN A 811 34.23 -19.32 -44.41
C ASN A 811 33.20 -20.39 -44.83
N THR A 812 32.12 -20.52 -44.06
CA THR A 812 31.04 -21.49 -44.31
C THR A 812 30.34 -21.31 -45.66
N SER A 813 30.47 -20.14 -46.28
CA SER A 813 29.95 -19.83 -47.61
C SER A 813 30.94 -20.12 -48.75
N GLY A 814 32.14 -20.62 -48.44
CA GLY A 814 33.17 -20.95 -49.44
C GLY A 814 34.02 -19.76 -49.90
N VAL A 815 33.89 -18.60 -49.26
CA VAL A 815 34.69 -17.40 -49.58
C VAL A 815 36.04 -17.47 -48.88
N TYR A 816 37.12 -17.21 -49.63
CA TYR A 816 38.49 -17.20 -49.12
C TYR A 816 38.88 -15.84 -48.51
N SER A 817 39.84 -15.85 -47.58
CA SER A 817 40.48 -14.63 -47.09
C SER A 817 41.13 -13.83 -48.22
N LEU A 818 41.10 -12.50 -48.11
CA LEU A 818 41.53 -11.59 -49.17
C LEU A 818 42.99 -11.79 -49.59
N GLN A 819 43.86 -12.10 -48.63
CA GLN A 819 45.28 -12.36 -48.86
C GLN A 819 45.65 -13.76 -48.38
N ALA A 820 46.57 -14.40 -49.11
CA ALA A 820 47.21 -15.63 -48.65
C ALA A 820 48.34 -15.28 -47.69
N ALA A 821 48.37 -15.96 -46.55
CA ALA A 821 49.55 -15.98 -45.71
C ALA A 821 50.60 -16.86 -46.40
N SER A 822 51.85 -16.42 -46.50
CA SER A 822 52.87 -17.16 -47.27
C SER A 822 54.21 -17.21 -46.56
N LEU A 823 54.86 -18.38 -46.57
CA LEU A 823 56.22 -18.57 -46.07
C LEU A 823 57.04 -19.38 -47.08
N GLN A 824 58.23 -18.89 -47.43
CA GLN A 824 59.18 -19.67 -48.21
C GLN A 824 59.95 -20.62 -47.29
N TYR A 825 59.95 -21.92 -47.62
CA TYR A 825 60.66 -22.94 -46.84
C TYR A 825 61.38 -23.91 -47.77
N THR A 826 62.63 -24.25 -47.42
CA THR A 826 63.38 -25.28 -48.13
C THR A 826 63.18 -26.60 -47.41
N VAL A 827 62.38 -27.47 -48.01
CA VAL A 827 62.21 -28.83 -47.52
C VAL A 827 63.46 -29.63 -47.89
N PRO A 828 64.27 -30.07 -46.92
CA PRO A 828 65.49 -30.82 -47.21
C PRO A 828 65.13 -32.13 -47.91
N SER A 829 65.94 -32.60 -48.86
CA SER A 829 65.75 -33.91 -49.49
C SER A 829 65.96 -35.01 -48.45
N GLY A 830 64.98 -35.90 -48.30
CA GLY A 830 65.17 -37.16 -47.60
C GLY A 830 65.85 -38.13 -48.57
N THR A 831 66.79 -38.94 -48.09
CA THR A 831 67.61 -39.83 -48.91
C THR A 831 66.89 -41.08 -49.45
N ASP A 832 65.57 -41.23 -49.25
CA ASP A 832 64.93 -42.57 -49.28
C ASP A 832 63.55 -42.61 -49.98
N GLU A 833 63.35 -41.96 -51.14
CA GLU A 833 62.16 -42.24 -51.98
C GLU A 833 62.57 -42.53 -53.44
N THR A 834 62.15 -43.68 -53.98
CA THR A 834 62.39 -44.09 -55.38
C THR A 834 61.05 -44.26 -56.12
N LEU A 835 60.90 -43.72 -57.33
CA LEU A 835 59.68 -43.90 -58.14
C LEU A 835 59.61 -45.33 -58.69
N ASP A 836 58.59 -46.09 -58.31
CA ASP A 836 58.38 -47.48 -58.76
C ASP A 836 57.66 -47.54 -60.11
N TRP A 837 56.54 -46.83 -60.21
CA TRP A 837 55.74 -46.77 -61.44
C TRP A 837 54.90 -45.51 -61.52
N SER A 838 54.55 -45.12 -62.74
CA SER A 838 53.66 -44.00 -63.06
C SER A 838 52.71 -44.42 -64.18
N ARG A 839 51.43 -44.08 -64.05
CA ARG A 839 50.39 -44.37 -65.03
C ARG A 839 49.55 -43.12 -65.28
N ASP A 840 49.58 -42.62 -66.51
CA ASP A 840 48.80 -41.48 -66.97
C ASP A 840 47.71 -41.99 -67.92
N GLU A 841 46.45 -41.93 -67.48
CA GLU A 841 45.32 -42.48 -68.22
C GLU A 841 45.01 -41.66 -69.49
N ARG A 842 45.33 -40.36 -69.50
CA ARG A 842 45.20 -39.51 -70.69
C ARG A 842 46.23 -39.88 -71.74
N ALA A 843 47.48 -40.08 -71.33
CA ALA A 843 48.55 -40.52 -72.22
C ALA A 843 48.28 -41.93 -72.81
N LEU A 844 47.52 -42.76 -72.10
CA LEU A 844 47.13 -44.11 -72.52
C LEU A 844 45.82 -44.16 -73.35
N SER A 845 45.23 -43.01 -73.71
CA SER A 845 43.93 -42.94 -74.42
C SER A 845 42.80 -43.63 -73.66
N TRP A 846 42.76 -43.43 -72.34
CA TRP A 846 41.66 -43.83 -71.45
C TRP A 846 41.18 -45.28 -71.64
N PRO A 847 42.04 -46.29 -71.43
CA PRO A 847 41.76 -47.70 -71.77
C PRO A 847 40.68 -48.37 -70.91
N GLY A 848 40.19 -47.71 -69.86
CA GLY A 848 39.22 -48.22 -68.90
C GLY A 848 37.75 -48.17 -69.35
N THR A 849 36.88 -48.63 -68.44
CA THR A 849 35.42 -48.65 -68.61
C THR A 849 34.85 -47.25 -68.45
N LYS A 850 34.09 -46.79 -69.44
CA LYS A 850 33.47 -45.46 -69.51
C LYS A 850 31.96 -45.59 -69.29
N ASN A 851 31.39 -44.83 -68.36
CA ASN A 851 29.95 -44.72 -68.16
C ASN A 851 29.52 -43.27 -68.30
N ALA A 852 28.59 -43.00 -69.22
CA ALA A 852 28.19 -41.64 -69.61
C ALA A 852 29.37 -40.73 -70.03
N LEU A 853 30.44 -41.34 -70.56
CA LEU A 853 31.65 -40.67 -71.02
C LEU A 853 32.02 -41.10 -72.44
N TYR A 854 32.56 -40.18 -73.22
CA TYR A 854 33.17 -40.45 -74.52
C TYR A 854 34.49 -39.68 -74.65
N GLU A 855 35.40 -40.19 -75.47
CA GLU A 855 36.68 -39.52 -75.70
C GLU A 855 36.56 -38.46 -76.80
N SER A 856 37.11 -37.27 -76.56
CA SER A 856 37.19 -36.20 -77.55
C SER A 856 38.46 -35.37 -77.36
N SER A 857 39.24 -35.21 -78.43
CA SER A 857 40.49 -34.43 -78.43
C SER A 857 41.51 -34.85 -77.34
N GLY A 858 41.52 -36.13 -76.98
CA GLY A 858 42.39 -36.69 -75.93
C GLY A 858 41.85 -36.54 -74.50
N ASP A 859 40.71 -35.87 -74.31
CA ASP A 859 40.04 -35.71 -73.02
C ASP A 859 38.83 -36.64 -72.90
N LEU A 860 38.42 -36.95 -71.68
CA LEU A 860 37.16 -37.68 -71.42
C LEU A 860 36.02 -36.71 -71.18
N VAL A 861 35.03 -36.69 -72.06
CA VAL A 861 33.90 -35.75 -72.03
C VAL A 861 32.64 -36.46 -71.54
N VAL A 862 31.87 -35.79 -70.67
CA VAL A 862 30.56 -36.25 -70.20
C VAL A 862 29.52 -36.14 -71.32
N SER A 863 28.80 -37.22 -71.56
CA SER A 863 27.70 -37.26 -72.53
C SER A 863 26.60 -36.27 -72.17
N SER A 864 26.03 -35.60 -73.16
CA SER A 864 24.94 -34.63 -72.96
C SER A 864 23.74 -35.26 -72.24
N GLY A 865 23.15 -34.53 -71.28
CA GLY A 865 21.97 -34.97 -70.53
C GLY A 865 22.27 -35.84 -69.32
N PHE A 866 23.54 -36.03 -68.95
CA PHE A 866 23.94 -36.73 -67.73
C PHE A 866 24.56 -35.75 -66.72
N THR A 867 24.06 -35.76 -65.49
CA THR A 867 24.63 -35.02 -64.34
C THR A 867 25.65 -35.81 -63.56
N SER A 868 25.80 -37.11 -63.86
CA SER A 868 26.78 -38.01 -63.22
C SER A 868 27.39 -38.95 -64.23
N ALA A 869 28.71 -39.14 -64.15
CA ALA A 869 29.46 -40.03 -65.02
C ALA A 869 30.64 -40.67 -64.26
N PHE A 870 31.17 -41.79 -64.75
CA PHE A 870 32.36 -42.38 -64.14
C PHE A 870 33.30 -43.05 -65.15
N TYR A 871 34.59 -42.99 -64.83
CA TYR A 871 35.66 -43.70 -65.53
C TYR A 871 36.33 -44.68 -64.57
N MET A 872 36.45 -45.93 -64.95
CA MET A 872 37.11 -46.96 -64.15
C MET A 872 38.31 -47.53 -64.90
N THR A 873 39.51 -47.46 -64.31
CA THR A 873 40.74 -47.96 -64.93
C THR A 873 40.68 -49.48 -65.12
N PRO A 874 41.48 -50.07 -66.01
CA PRO A 874 41.76 -51.50 -65.97
C PRO A 874 42.42 -51.90 -64.64
N SER A 875 42.45 -53.20 -64.32
CA SER A 875 43.27 -53.73 -63.22
C SER A 875 44.75 -53.38 -63.46
N ILE A 876 45.41 -52.81 -62.46
CA ILE A 876 46.82 -52.43 -62.49
C ILE A 876 47.59 -53.43 -61.63
N ASP A 877 48.57 -54.12 -62.23
CA ASP A 877 49.47 -55.07 -61.56
C ASP A 877 50.83 -54.42 -61.33
N THR A 878 51.28 -54.33 -60.07
CA THR A 878 52.60 -53.80 -59.69
C THR A 878 53.67 -54.89 -59.55
N GLY A 879 53.37 -56.13 -59.93
CA GLY A 879 54.31 -57.25 -60.03
C GLY A 879 54.49 -58.09 -58.75
N SER A 880 54.55 -57.47 -57.58
CA SER A 880 54.65 -58.14 -56.27
C SER A 880 53.94 -57.36 -55.15
N VAL A 881 53.56 -58.05 -54.07
CA VAL A 881 53.04 -57.41 -52.85
C VAL A 881 54.19 -56.74 -52.11
N HIS A 882 54.15 -55.42 -52.00
CA HIS A 882 55.08 -54.62 -51.23
C HIS A 882 54.43 -53.29 -50.84
N THR A 883 54.97 -52.63 -49.83
CA THR A 883 54.55 -51.29 -49.43
C THR A 883 54.95 -50.29 -50.51
N GLN A 884 53.95 -49.64 -51.10
CA GLN A 884 54.09 -48.60 -52.10
C GLN A 884 53.30 -47.38 -51.63
N ARG A 885 53.90 -46.20 -51.74
CA ARG A 885 53.23 -44.93 -51.46
C ARG A 885 52.61 -44.37 -52.73
N LEU A 886 51.29 -44.32 -52.80
CA LEU A 886 50.55 -43.84 -53.96
C LEU A 886 50.21 -42.36 -53.87
N ARG A 887 50.41 -41.65 -54.98
CA ARG A 887 49.98 -40.27 -55.23
C ARG A 887 49.14 -40.25 -56.51
N ALA A 888 48.06 -39.47 -56.53
CA ALA A 888 47.25 -39.29 -57.73
C ALA A 888 46.99 -37.81 -57.98
N ALA A 889 47.04 -37.41 -59.25
CA ALA A 889 46.67 -36.10 -59.73
C ALA A 889 45.48 -36.24 -60.68
N ILE A 890 44.40 -35.54 -60.36
CA ILE A 890 43.17 -35.49 -61.17
C ILE A 890 42.86 -34.05 -61.54
N ALA A 891 42.39 -33.83 -62.76
CA ALA A 891 41.94 -32.52 -63.21
C ALA A 891 40.77 -32.68 -64.19
N GLY A 892 39.82 -31.75 -64.10
CA GLY A 892 38.72 -31.66 -65.05
C GLY A 892 38.23 -30.22 -65.15
N GLU A 893 37.61 -29.91 -66.28
CA GLU A 893 37.09 -28.60 -66.62
C GLU A 893 35.59 -28.71 -66.91
N GLN A 894 34.81 -27.77 -66.37
CA GLN A 894 33.39 -27.61 -66.67
C GLN A 894 33.24 -26.71 -67.90
N ILE A 895 32.50 -27.19 -68.90
CA ILE A 895 32.18 -26.48 -70.12
C ILE A 895 30.75 -25.93 -69.97
N VAL A 896 30.64 -24.67 -69.57
CA VAL A 896 29.35 -23.97 -69.56
C VAL A 896 29.06 -23.51 -70.99
N GLY A 897 28.19 -24.24 -71.69
CA GLY A 897 27.78 -23.93 -73.05
C GLY A 897 26.88 -22.70 -73.11
N GLY A 898 27.43 -21.55 -73.50
CA GLY A 898 26.63 -20.39 -73.90
C GLY A 898 26.14 -20.54 -75.34
N TYR A 899 24.84 -20.30 -75.60
CA TYR A 899 24.32 -20.12 -76.96
C TYR A 899 24.93 -18.87 -77.58
N THR A 900 25.57 -18.99 -78.75
CA THR A 900 26.09 -17.82 -79.48
C THR A 900 25.01 -17.21 -80.37
N TRP A 901 25.10 -15.91 -80.66
CA TRP A 901 24.14 -15.18 -81.50
C TRP A 901 23.94 -15.81 -82.89
N ASP A 902 24.97 -16.45 -83.44
CA ASP A 902 24.94 -17.09 -84.76
C ASP A 902 24.16 -18.42 -84.77
N GLN A 903 23.78 -18.95 -83.61
CA GLN A 903 23.11 -20.26 -83.45
C GLN A 903 21.62 -20.14 -83.10
N ALA A 904 21.07 -18.92 -83.01
CA ALA A 904 19.67 -18.69 -82.67
C ALA A 904 18.73 -18.92 -83.87
N THR A 905 17.99 -20.02 -83.88
CA THR A 905 16.98 -20.34 -84.91
C THR A 905 15.52 -20.17 -84.43
N PHE A 906 15.30 -19.59 -83.25
CA PHE A 906 13.98 -19.40 -82.64
C PHE A 906 13.53 -17.93 -82.68
N ALA A 907 12.21 -17.69 -82.58
CA ALA A 907 11.65 -16.35 -82.44
C ALA A 907 11.95 -15.77 -81.04
N TRP A 908 12.42 -14.53 -80.99
CA TRP A 908 12.92 -13.85 -79.78
C TRP A 908 11.87 -13.64 -78.68
N ASP A 909 10.59 -13.78 -79.00
CA ASP A 909 9.46 -13.65 -78.08
C ASP A 909 8.94 -14.99 -77.53
N SER A 910 9.47 -16.11 -78.04
CA SER A 910 9.05 -17.46 -77.65
C SER A 910 9.47 -17.82 -76.22
N ASP A 911 8.72 -18.74 -75.61
CA ASP A 911 9.05 -19.26 -74.28
C ASP A 911 10.41 -19.98 -74.26
N THR A 912 10.87 -20.47 -75.42
CA THR A 912 12.20 -21.05 -75.61
C THR A 912 13.32 -20.00 -75.51
N ALA A 913 13.09 -18.78 -76.03
CA ALA A 913 14.06 -17.68 -75.94
C ALA A 913 14.20 -17.13 -74.52
N LYS A 914 13.10 -17.14 -73.75
CA LYS A 914 13.06 -16.66 -72.34
C LYS A 914 13.62 -17.66 -71.34
N ALA A 915 13.79 -18.92 -71.73
CA ALA A 915 14.33 -19.98 -70.90
C ALA A 915 15.87 -20.13 -70.97
N LEU A 916 16.55 -19.32 -71.79
CA LEU A 916 18.01 -19.40 -72.01
C LEU A 916 18.75 -18.22 -71.38
N THR A 917 19.79 -18.50 -70.60
CA THR A 917 20.75 -17.52 -70.09
C THR A 917 21.86 -17.30 -71.11
N TRP A 918 22.01 -16.05 -71.56
CA TRP A 918 22.99 -15.63 -72.56
C TRP A 918 24.28 -15.21 -71.86
N ASP A 919 25.27 -16.11 -71.79
CA ASP A 919 26.60 -15.76 -71.31
C ASP A 919 27.69 -16.36 -72.20
N THR A 920 28.76 -15.60 -72.38
CA THR A 920 30.04 -16.04 -72.92
C THR A 920 30.54 -17.26 -72.16
N ALA A 921 31.03 -18.28 -72.87
CA ALA A 921 31.52 -19.53 -72.30
C ALA A 921 32.52 -19.29 -71.15
N GLN A 922 32.06 -19.47 -69.91
CA GLN A 922 32.89 -19.44 -68.72
C GLN A 922 33.47 -20.85 -68.53
N ILE A 923 34.79 -20.93 -68.40
CA ILE A 923 35.49 -22.17 -68.02
C ILE A 923 35.53 -22.17 -66.50
N GLY A 924 34.78 -23.08 -65.89
CA GLY A 924 34.75 -23.27 -64.43
C GLY A 924 35.34 -24.62 -64.03
N GLU A 925 35.62 -24.81 -62.73
CA GLU A 925 35.96 -26.13 -62.20
C GLU A 925 34.74 -27.06 -62.24
N VAL A 926 34.97 -28.36 -62.44
CA VAL A 926 33.93 -29.38 -62.40
C VAL A 926 33.32 -29.44 -61.00
N ALA A 927 31.99 -29.42 -60.91
CA ALA A 927 31.24 -29.38 -59.65
C ALA A 927 31.75 -30.36 -58.58
N THR A 928 32.02 -31.62 -58.94
CA THR A 928 32.78 -32.56 -58.08
C THR A 928 33.53 -33.61 -58.91
N LEU A 929 34.80 -33.86 -58.55
CA LEU A 929 35.60 -35.00 -58.99
C LEU A 929 36.01 -35.81 -57.76
N GLU A 930 35.58 -37.07 -57.70
CA GLU A 930 35.88 -37.97 -56.59
C GLU A 930 36.63 -39.20 -57.13
N LEU A 931 37.85 -39.43 -56.64
CA LEU A 931 38.63 -40.62 -56.98
C LEU A 931 38.43 -41.67 -55.89
N TYR A 932 38.13 -42.89 -56.31
CA TYR A 932 38.04 -44.07 -55.48
C TYR A 932 39.09 -45.08 -55.88
N VAL A 933 39.54 -45.90 -54.92
CA VAL A 933 40.47 -47.00 -55.15
C VAL A 933 39.90 -48.27 -54.55
N ARG A 934 40.21 -49.39 -55.18
CA ARG A 934 40.16 -50.70 -54.56
C ARG A 934 41.44 -51.45 -54.85
N TYR A 935 41.85 -52.30 -53.93
CA TYR A 935 43.13 -52.98 -54.00
C TYR A 935 43.08 -54.37 -53.36
N GLY A 936 44.10 -55.19 -53.63
CA GLY A 936 44.18 -56.55 -53.14
C GLY A 936 45.47 -57.27 -53.57
N ASP A 937 45.85 -58.29 -52.82
CA ASP A 937 47.12 -59.00 -53.05
C ASP A 937 47.05 -59.89 -54.30
N THR A 938 45.86 -60.36 -54.65
CA THR A 938 45.53 -60.98 -55.94
C THR A 938 44.49 -60.17 -56.69
N GLU A 939 44.41 -60.34 -58.01
CA GLU A 939 43.41 -59.65 -58.84
C GLU A 939 41.98 -59.95 -58.37
N ASN A 940 41.69 -61.20 -57.96
CA ASN A 940 40.37 -61.56 -57.43
C ASN A 940 40.07 -60.89 -56.07
N ASP A 941 41.06 -60.72 -55.20
CA ASP A 941 40.85 -60.03 -53.91
C ASP A 941 40.50 -58.57 -54.15
N MET A 942 41.18 -57.92 -55.09
CA MET A 942 40.89 -56.55 -55.51
C MET A 942 39.52 -56.43 -56.18
N LEU A 943 39.14 -57.38 -57.05
CA LEU A 943 37.83 -57.35 -57.71
C LEU A 943 36.65 -57.56 -56.74
N ASN A 944 36.88 -58.25 -55.63
CA ASN A 944 35.89 -58.49 -54.57
C ASN A 944 35.91 -57.42 -53.46
N SER A 945 36.90 -56.53 -53.43
CA SER A 945 36.92 -55.42 -52.48
C SER A 945 36.04 -54.26 -52.96
N GLU A 946 35.46 -53.54 -51.99
CA GLU A 946 34.65 -52.35 -52.25
C GLU A 946 35.55 -51.18 -52.64
N PHE A 947 35.01 -50.26 -53.44
CA PHE A 947 35.68 -49.00 -53.74
C PHE A 947 35.60 -48.08 -52.52
N GLU A 948 36.75 -47.60 -52.06
CA GLU A 948 36.86 -46.61 -51.00
C GLU A 948 37.42 -45.28 -51.54
N PRO A 949 37.08 -44.12 -50.94
CA PRO A 949 37.62 -42.84 -51.38
C PRO A 949 39.16 -42.85 -51.34
N PHE A 950 39.79 -42.52 -52.46
CA PHE A 950 41.25 -42.56 -52.57
C PHE A 950 41.87 -41.53 -51.61
N ARG A 951 42.82 -42.02 -50.81
CA ARG A 951 43.69 -41.18 -49.99
C ARG A 951 45.12 -41.50 -50.37
N ALA A 952 45.90 -40.47 -50.71
CA ALA A 952 47.32 -40.65 -50.95
C ALA A 952 47.98 -41.16 -49.66
N GLY A 953 48.75 -42.24 -49.76
CA GLY A 953 49.22 -42.99 -48.60
C GLY A 953 49.94 -44.27 -48.96
N GLU A 954 50.31 -45.04 -47.94
CA GLU A 954 51.01 -46.32 -48.10
C GLU A 954 50.01 -47.47 -48.25
N PHE A 955 50.20 -48.26 -49.30
CA PHE A 955 49.43 -49.46 -49.59
C PHE A 955 50.39 -50.64 -49.69
N ASN A 956 50.18 -51.66 -48.87
CA ASN A 956 50.96 -52.90 -48.95
C ASN A 956 50.20 -53.95 -49.74
N THR A 957 50.30 -53.88 -51.07
CA THR A 957 49.51 -54.73 -51.96
C THR A 957 50.10 -54.74 -53.38
N ARG A 958 49.49 -55.50 -54.29
CA ARG A 958 49.97 -55.70 -55.67
C ARG A 958 49.00 -55.18 -56.74
N TRP A 959 47.71 -55.35 -56.53
CA TRP A 959 46.70 -55.01 -57.52
C TRP A 959 45.92 -53.77 -57.11
N PHE A 960 45.74 -52.85 -58.05
CA PHE A 960 44.96 -51.62 -57.85
C PHE A 960 43.95 -51.44 -58.98
N GLN A 961 42.82 -50.82 -58.67
CA GLN A 961 41.91 -50.28 -59.66
C GLN A 961 41.30 -48.98 -59.15
N PHE A 962 41.22 -47.98 -60.02
CA PHE A 962 40.71 -46.67 -59.67
C PHE A 962 39.39 -46.40 -60.38
N LEU A 963 38.48 -45.73 -59.68
CA LEU A 963 37.22 -45.25 -60.21
C LEU A 963 37.13 -43.75 -59.98
N LEU A 964 37.11 -42.98 -61.05
CA LEU A 964 36.90 -41.53 -61.05
C LEU A 964 35.42 -41.26 -61.29
N ALA A 965 34.73 -40.77 -60.27
CA ALA A 965 33.35 -40.31 -60.35
C ALA A 965 33.31 -38.80 -60.60
N ILE A 966 32.37 -38.40 -61.45
CA ILE A 966 32.15 -37.01 -61.86
C ILE A 966 30.69 -36.68 -61.58
N ARG A 967 30.45 -35.51 -60.96
CA ARG A 967 29.11 -34.90 -60.99
C ARG A 967 29.18 -33.48 -61.50
N LEU A 968 28.15 -33.09 -62.22
CA LEU A 968 27.94 -31.76 -62.79
C LEU A 968 26.76 -31.09 -62.09
N ASP A 969 26.78 -29.76 -62.01
CA ASP A 969 25.73 -28.99 -61.34
C ASP A 969 24.35 -29.09 -62.02
N SER A 970 24.33 -29.31 -63.34
CA SER A 970 23.09 -29.49 -64.10
C SER A 970 23.31 -30.23 -65.42
N GLU A 971 22.24 -30.77 -65.99
CA GLU A 971 22.24 -31.45 -67.31
C GLU A 971 22.58 -30.49 -68.47
N ALA A 972 22.50 -29.18 -68.24
CA ALA A 972 22.75 -28.14 -69.23
C ALA A 972 24.24 -27.78 -69.37
N VAL A 973 25.10 -28.32 -68.51
CA VAL A 973 26.53 -28.01 -68.47
C VAL A 973 27.33 -29.25 -68.89
N GLY A 974 28.34 -29.06 -69.74
CA GLY A 974 29.27 -30.12 -70.12
C GLY A 974 30.44 -30.24 -69.15
N GLY A 975 31.09 -31.39 -69.08
CA GLY A 975 32.32 -31.55 -68.30
C GLY A 975 33.34 -32.39 -69.07
N LYS A 976 34.63 -32.09 -68.90
CA LYS A 976 35.72 -32.91 -69.44
C LYS A 976 36.79 -33.19 -68.39
N ILE A 977 37.34 -34.39 -68.40
CA ILE A 977 38.49 -34.78 -67.58
C ILE A 977 39.75 -34.57 -68.42
N THR A 978 40.67 -33.77 -67.90
CA THR A 978 41.91 -33.39 -68.56
C THR A 978 43.14 -34.05 -67.94
N GLN A 979 43.00 -34.69 -66.77
CA GLN A 979 44.08 -35.46 -66.15
C GLN A 979 43.57 -36.55 -65.19
N LEU A 980 44.18 -37.74 -65.28
CA LEU A 980 44.19 -38.76 -64.23
C LEU A 980 45.55 -39.46 -64.31
N LYS A 981 46.44 -39.11 -63.37
CA LYS A 981 47.79 -39.67 -63.27
C LYS A 981 48.02 -40.23 -61.88
N VAL A 982 48.49 -41.47 -61.79
CA VAL A 982 48.83 -42.15 -60.54
C VAL A 982 50.31 -42.52 -60.54
N GLU A 983 50.99 -42.25 -59.44
CA GLU A 983 52.41 -42.54 -59.23
C GLU A 983 52.61 -43.30 -57.92
N ALA A 984 53.52 -44.28 -57.92
CA ALA A 984 53.89 -45.07 -56.76
C ALA A 984 55.38 -44.92 -56.44
N TYR A 985 55.70 -44.84 -55.14
CA TYR A 985 57.05 -44.66 -54.63
C TYR A 985 57.36 -45.68 -53.52
N THR A 986 58.61 -46.15 -53.44
CA THR A 986 59.15 -46.97 -52.33
C THR A 986 60.09 -46.20 -51.44
#